data_AF-C4K6T1-F1
#
_entry.id   AF-C4K6T1-F1
#
_cell.length_a   1.000
_cell.length_b   1.000
_cell.length_c   1.000
_cell.angle_alpha   90.00
_cell.angle_beta   90.00
_cell.angle_gamma   90.00
#
_symmetry.space_group_name_H-M   'P 1'
#
loop_
_entity.id
_entity.type
_entity.pdbx_description
1 polymer ?
#
loop_
_entity_poly.entity_id
_entity_poly.type
_entity_poly.pdbx_seq_one_letter_code
_entity_poly.pdbx_strand_id
1 'polypeptide(L)'
;MQISYSVGRSVNDKRPRPAVADSFAEYQRAIKKLTKHINISPTDPKAIFDKKKKALNYIWGAMKNAKKGRNALNAGKRSVLWLDMDGCTLAAWDMLTGILRFYRCFAYTTASHEHPVAQGEQRWRIGFLLSRDVTASEYKQLGPRIEQELIDCFEWLSDLAIKWDSSVYEPSHMIFAPHEGAKYESFEGTVIDVDTLLASDNTPVIKHADDDLTRLVDLQNINDQTFEDLRSALWYPKILNQAENYPSWVDMGNRLAWFKDTHFEDEAKTMWLDWSSAAAKGDIEAAEAKWAELRADRTGYQAIFSLAQKAGWVNPGAERLKTAVATVDEFDDLTNTENSKWPTFKRNKTSGQIEATIDNAAKAVMYADFVGVEIRFDTFRDEIMFAPVGTKEWQTFTDADYSRLRITMEKRGFRAVGRELIRDVVLLAAVENPFDSAMEWLKSLEWDGIPRIETFYHTHLGTEDTTYTRAVSRYMWTALAGRVLKPGIKADMVPILVGAQGSGKSSGVAALSPDPTFFTEISFAEKDDDLARKMRGCLVAEISELRGLNTKELESIKAFVTRTHEKWIPKFKEFATQFPRRSLSIGTTNEDEFLGDKTGNRRWLPVEVGKMDVEGIKKDVIQLWAEAREVFNETGIQFQEAEQLANQVHEKYFIKDAWQEIIERWLDEPDLMTGQKPRARQFLRSADILREALNLEPKNISRREQMRMGHVLQNCNFKQVLRRVDGKVCRVWERRNDLQQPVTT
;
A
#
# COMPACT_ATOMS: atom_id res chain seq x y z
N MET A 1 3.89 -4.95 35.57
CA MET A 1 2.80 -4.03 35.23
C MET A 1 1.52 -4.60 35.82
N GLN A 2 0.80 -3.81 36.62
CA GLN A 2 -0.50 -4.19 37.16
C GLN A 2 -1.55 -4.13 36.04
N ILE A 3 -2.43 -5.12 35.96
CA ILE A 3 -3.43 -5.27 34.89
C ILE A 3 -4.82 -5.08 35.49
N SER A 4 -5.49 -4.00 35.08
CA SER A 4 -6.87 -3.72 35.47
C SER A 4 -7.86 -4.22 34.41
N TYR A 5 -8.90 -4.93 34.85
CA TYR A 5 -9.89 -5.53 33.97
C TYR A 5 -11.25 -5.66 34.68
N SER A 6 -12.25 -6.20 33.98
CA SER A 6 -13.57 -6.45 34.55
C SER A 6 -14.06 -7.86 34.19
N VAL A 7 -14.84 -8.47 35.08
CA VAL A 7 -15.35 -9.84 34.93
C VAL A 7 -16.87 -9.85 35.07
N GLY A 8 -17.56 -10.41 34.09
CA GLY A 8 -19.00 -10.67 34.15
C GLY A 8 -19.32 -12.17 34.18
N ARG A 9 -20.58 -12.50 34.53
CA ARG A 9 -21.00 -13.89 34.78
C ARG A 9 -21.77 -14.57 33.65
N SER A 10 -22.27 -13.80 32.68
CA SER A 10 -23.00 -14.26 31.48
C SER A 10 -23.15 -13.12 30.47
N VAL A 11 -23.53 -13.39 29.22
CA VAL A 11 -23.76 -12.36 28.18
C VAL A 11 -24.77 -11.29 28.61
N ASN A 12 -25.75 -11.69 29.41
CA ASN A 12 -26.84 -10.81 29.86
C ASN A 12 -26.41 -9.92 31.03
N ASP A 13 -25.26 -10.20 31.65
CA ASP A 13 -24.70 -9.37 32.71
C ASP A 13 -24.11 -8.08 32.12
N LYS A 14 -24.82 -6.98 32.28
CA LYS A 14 -24.38 -5.63 31.85
C LYS A 14 -23.52 -4.92 32.91
N ARG A 15 -23.25 -5.53 34.07
CA ARG A 15 -22.52 -4.90 35.19
C ARG A 15 -21.37 -5.80 35.67
N PRO A 16 -20.29 -5.93 34.87
CA PRO A 16 -19.14 -6.72 35.27
C PRO A 16 -18.47 -6.09 36.49
N ARG A 17 -17.81 -6.92 37.31
CA ARG A 17 -17.08 -6.47 38.50
C ARG A 17 -15.64 -6.12 38.14
N PRO A 18 -15.11 -4.97 38.60
CA PRO A 18 -13.69 -4.66 38.46
C PRO A 18 -12.81 -5.72 39.13
N ALA A 19 -11.66 -6.00 38.53
CA ALA A 19 -10.63 -6.90 39.03
C ALA A 19 -9.25 -6.36 38.66
N VAL A 20 -8.24 -6.76 39.43
CA VAL A 20 -6.85 -6.34 39.26
C VAL A 20 -5.95 -7.55 39.45
N ALA A 21 -4.91 -7.66 38.62
CA ALA A 21 -3.83 -8.64 38.77
C ALA A 21 -2.49 -7.89 38.81
N ASP A 22 -1.58 -8.25 39.71
CA ASP A 22 -0.33 -7.50 39.90
C ASP A 22 0.74 -7.86 38.86
N SER A 23 0.53 -8.97 38.14
CA SER A 23 1.38 -9.41 37.03
C SER A 23 0.59 -10.11 35.93
N PHE A 24 1.21 -10.27 34.76
CA PHE A 24 0.62 -11.02 33.65
C PHE A 24 0.41 -12.51 33.98
N ALA A 25 1.32 -13.11 34.75
CA ALA A 25 1.15 -14.49 35.24
C ALA A 25 -0.03 -14.63 36.21
N GLU A 26 -0.29 -13.62 37.04
CA GLU A 26 -1.50 -13.57 37.87
C GLU A 26 -2.76 -13.37 37.05
N TYR A 27 -2.71 -12.48 36.05
CA TYR A 27 -3.82 -12.26 35.14
C TYR A 27 -4.21 -13.55 34.42
N GLN A 28 -3.23 -14.27 33.85
CA GLN A 28 -3.45 -15.57 33.22
C GLN A 28 -4.07 -16.60 34.17
N ARG A 29 -3.54 -16.72 35.40
CA ARG A 29 -4.12 -17.59 36.43
C ARG A 29 -5.55 -17.18 36.79
N ALA A 30 -5.83 -15.88 36.84
CA ALA A 30 -7.17 -15.36 37.10
C ALA A 30 -8.12 -15.68 35.95
N ILE A 31 -7.71 -15.56 34.69
CA ILE A 31 -8.51 -15.95 33.52
C ILE A 31 -8.83 -17.45 33.55
N LYS A 32 -7.83 -18.30 33.86
CA LYS A 32 -8.04 -19.74 34.01
C LYS A 32 -9.03 -20.07 35.13
N LYS A 33 -9.04 -19.31 36.24
CA LYS A 33 -10.02 -19.46 37.33
C LYS A 33 -11.44 -19.04 36.95
N LEU A 34 -11.63 -18.29 35.86
CA LEU A 34 -12.96 -17.96 35.32
C LEU A 34 -13.60 -19.12 34.54
N THR A 35 -12.90 -20.25 34.42
CA THR A 35 -13.44 -21.47 33.79
C THR A 35 -14.80 -21.81 34.39
N LYS A 36 -15.80 -21.99 33.52
CA LYS A 36 -17.16 -22.30 33.93
C LYS A 36 -17.63 -23.57 33.26
N HIS A 37 -18.20 -24.46 34.07
CA HIS A 37 -18.89 -25.65 33.57
C HIS A 37 -20.22 -25.25 32.92
N ILE A 38 -20.33 -25.47 31.61
CA ILE A 38 -21.55 -25.21 30.84
C ILE A 38 -22.12 -26.47 30.18
N ASN A 39 -21.47 -27.62 30.39
CA ASN A 39 -21.91 -28.96 29.98
C ASN A 39 -22.28 -29.04 28.50
N ILE A 40 -21.39 -28.58 27.62
CA ILE A 40 -21.55 -28.74 26.17
C ILE A 40 -21.38 -30.22 25.81
N SER A 41 -22.32 -30.74 25.03
CA SER A 41 -22.25 -32.08 24.42
C SER A 41 -21.96 -31.94 22.93
N PRO A 42 -21.15 -32.82 22.31
CA PRO A 42 -21.00 -32.87 20.85
C PRO A 42 -22.31 -33.10 20.10
N THR A 43 -23.33 -33.66 20.77
CA THR A 43 -24.67 -33.88 20.21
C THR A 43 -25.63 -32.71 20.42
N ASP A 44 -25.20 -31.62 21.06
CA ASP A 44 -26.07 -30.46 21.26
C ASP A 44 -26.41 -29.81 19.89
N PRO A 45 -27.70 -29.64 19.56
CA PRO A 45 -28.09 -28.79 18.44
C PRO A 45 -27.55 -27.37 18.62
N LYS A 46 -27.22 -26.69 17.51
CA LYS A 46 -26.63 -25.34 17.51
C LYS A 46 -27.36 -24.36 18.45
N ALA A 47 -28.69 -24.36 18.46
CA ALA A 47 -29.48 -23.50 19.35
C ALA A 47 -29.27 -23.78 20.86
N ILE A 48 -29.13 -25.06 21.24
CA ILE A 48 -28.86 -25.47 22.62
C ILE A 48 -27.41 -25.13 22.99
N PHE A 49 -26.47 -25.39 22.08
CA PHE A 49 -25.07 -25.01 22.23
C PHE A 49 -24.92 -23.49 22.46
N ASP A 50 -25.54 -22.66 21.61
CA ASP A 50 -25.48 -21.19 21.72
C ASP A 50 -26.08 -20.69 23.03
N LYS A 51 -27.17 -21.33 23.50
CA LYS A 51 -27.78 -21.04 24.80
C LYS A 51 -26.83 -21.37 25.96
N LYS A 52 -26.14 -22.51 25.92
CA LYS A 52 -25.14 -22.90 26.93
C LYS A 52 -23.93 -21.97 26.91
N LYS A 53 -23.41 -21.63 25.73
CA LYS A 53 -22.28 -20.69 25.54
C LYS A 53 -22.56 -19.32 26.15
N LYS A 54 -23.80 -18.81 26.06
CA LYS A 54 -24.21 -17.53 26.68
C LYS A 54 -24.08 -17.50 28.21
N ALA A 55 -24.00 -18.67 28.85
CA ALA A 55 -23.81 -18.77 30.29
C ALA A 55 -22.36 -18.60 30.73
N LEU A 56 -21.37 -18.62 29.84
CA LEU A 56 -19.96 -18.44 30.20
C LEU A 56 -19.71 -17.12 30.93
N ASN A 57 -18.72 -17.15 31.83
CA ASN A 57 -18.16 -15.90 32.35
C ASN A 57 -17.53 -15.12 31.17
N TYR A 58 -17.35 -13.82 31.32
CA TYR A 58 -16.66 -13.01 30.31
C TYR A 58 -15.67 -12.04 30.95
N ILE A 59 -14.70 -11.65 30.15
CA ILE A 59 -13.65 -10.69 30.46
C ILE A 59 -13.92 -9.43 29.65
N TRP A 60 -13.75 -8.28 30.27
CA TRP A 60 -13.79 -6.99 29.62
C TRP A 60 -12.66 -6.09 30.12
N GLY A 61 -12.40 -5.00 29.40
CA GLY A 61 -11.39 -4.01 29.81
C GLY A 61 -11.70 -3.38 31.17
N ALA A 62 -10.77 -2.58 31.69
CA ALA A 62 -11.06 -1.76 32.87
C ALA A 62 -12.24 -0.82 32.57
N MET A 63 -13.01 -0.43 33.60
CA MET A 63 -14.10 0.53 33.46
C MET A 63 -13.65 1.92 33.91
N LYS A 64 -14.06 2.96 33.18
CA LYS A 64 -13.90 4.35 33.66
C LYS A 64 -14.73 4.59 34.92
N ASN A 65 -15.93 4.02 34.98
CA ASN A 65 -16.83 4.13 36.13
C ASN A 65 -17.59 2.81 36.35
N ALA A 66 -17.32 2.14 37.47
CA ALA A 66 -17.95 0.86 37.81
C ALA A 66 -19.48 0.92 37.92
N LYS A 67 -20.08 2.09 38.18
CA LYS A 67 -21.54 2.26 38.29
C LYS A 67 -22.24 2.29 36.93
N LYS A 68 -21.52 2.57 35.83
CA LYS A 68 -22.09 2.73 34.48
C LYS A 68 -22.15 1.43 33.65
N GLY A 69 -21.62 0.33 34.17
CA GLY A 69 -21.68 -1.00 33.54
C GLY A 69 -20.96 -1.07 32.17
N ARG A 70 -21.23 -2.12 31.40
CA ARG A 70 -20.59 -2.37 30.10
C ARG A 70 -21.21 -1.57 28.96
N ASN A 71 -20.44 -0.66 28.37
CA ASN A 71 -20.73 0.05 27.12
C ASN A 71 -19.46 0.72 26.57
N ALA A 72 -19.46 1.09 25.29
CA ALA A 72 -18.28 1.65 24.62
C ALA A 72 -17.72 2.92 25.29
N LEU A 73 -18.60 3.83 25.75
CA LEU A 73 -18.18 5.09 26.39
C LEU A 73 -17.52 4.87 27.75
N ASN A 74 -17.90 3.80 28.46
CA ASN A 74 -17.37 3.43 29.76
C ASN A 74 -16.12 2.50 29.70
N ALA A 75 -15.70 2.09 28.50
CA ALA A 75 -14.47 1.33 28.31
C ALA A 75 -13.26 2.18 28.74
N GLY A 76 -12.51 1.68 29.72
CA GLY A 76 -11.30 2.28 30.26
C GLY A 76 -10.04 1.75 29.60
N LYS A 77 -8.92 1.83 30.33
CA LYS A 77 -7.60 1.39 29.85
C LYS A 77 -7.52 -0.14 29.76
N ARG A 78 -6.67 -0.64 28.86
CA ARG A 78 -6.39 -2.07 28.65
C ARG A 78 -4.89 -2.29 28.62
N SER A 79 -4.43 -3.35 29.27
CA SER A 79 -3.00 -3.75 29.29
C SER A 79 -2.75 -5.07 28.55
N VAL A 80 -3.82 -5.70 28.06
CA VAL A 80 -3.80 -6.95 27.30
C VAL A 80 -4.63 -6.79 26.04
N LEU A 81 -4.06 -7.10 24.88
CA LEU A 81 -4.72 -7.13 23.59
C LEU A 81 -5.25 -8.55 23.31
N TRP A 82 -6.53 -8.66 22.98
CA TRP A 82 -7.20 -9.91 22.66
C TRP A 82 -7.41 -10.06 21.16
N LEU A 83 -7.07 -11.24 20.64
CA LEU A 83 -7.44 -11.71 19.30
C LEU A 83 -8.35 -12.95 19.45
N ASP A 84 -9.35 -13.07 18.57
CA ASP A 84 -10.25 -14.24 18.51
C ASP A 84 -10.09 -14.92 17.15
N MET A 85 -9.48 -16.10 17.13
CA MET A 85 -9.26 -16.90 15.93
C MET A 85 -10.46 -17.82 15.72
N ASP A 86 -11.25 -17.55 14.68
CA ASP A 86 -12.54 -18.21 14.43
C ASP A 86 -12.46 -19.45 13.54
N GLY A 87 -11.27 -19.76 13.00
CA GLY A 87 -11.04 -21.03 12.31
C GLY A 87 -9.69 -21.14 11.60
N CYS A 88 -8.97 -22.23 11.81
CA CYS A 88 -7.85 -22.66 10.97
C CYS A 88 -7.66 -24.19 11.04
N THR A 89 -6.80 -24.75 10.20
CA THR A 89 -6.44 -26.19 10.30
C THR A 89 -5.50 -26.43 11.49
N LEU A 90 -5.37 -27.68 11.96
CA LEU A 90 -4.40 -28.01 13.02
C LEU A 90 -2.96 -27.65 12.62
N ALA A 91 -2.57 -27.93 11.37
CA ALA A 91 -1.26 -27.57 10.85
C ALA A 91 -1.03 -26.05 10.82
N ALA A 92 -2.08 -25.27 10.50
CA ALA A 92 -2.01 -23.81 10.55
C ALA A 92 -1.85 -23.31 11.99
N TRP A 93 -2.55 -23.91 12.95
CA TRP A 93 -2.37 -23.60 14.37
C TRP A 93 -0.93 -23.90 14.83
N ASP A 94 -0.41 -25.09 14.55
CA ASP A 94 0.95 -25.48 14.95
C ASP A 94 2.00 -24.49 14.42
N MET A 95 1.85 -24.02 13.19
CA MET A 95 2.73 -23.00 12.63
C MET A 95 2.54 -21.63 13.29
N LEU A 96 1.29 -21.21 13.55
CA LEU A 96 0.99 -19.98 14.26
C LEU A 96 1.60 -19.98 15.68
N THR A 97 1.56 -21.11 16.40
CA THR A 97 2.21 -21.21 17.73
C THR A 97 3.71 -20.95 17.66
N GLY A 98 4.37 -21.27 16.53
CA GLY A 98 5.76 -20.92 16.26
C GLY A 98 6.00 -19.41 16.26
N ILE A 99 5.07 -18.65 15.68
CA ILE A 99 5.09 -17.18 15.66
C ILE A 99 4.76 -16.63 17.06
N LEU A 100 3.74 -17.17 17.73
CA LEU A 100 3.31 -16.73 19.07
C LEU A 100 4.43 -16.83 20.12
N ARG A 101 5.39 -17.76 19.96
CA ARG A 101 6.57 -17.89 20.83
C ARG A 101 7.45 -16.64 20.89
N PHE A 102 7.42 -15.79 19.86
CA PHE A 102 8.15 -14.51 19.88
C PHE A 102 7.49 -13.48 20.78
N TYR A 103 6.23 -13.68 21.16
CA TYR A 103 5.45 -12.72 21.95
C TYR A 103 5.18 -13.22 23.36
N ARG A 104 4.99 -12.28 24.28
CA ARG A 104 4.51 -12.56 25.63
C ARG A 104 3.00 -12.63 25.63
N CYS A 105 2.47 -13.83 25.43
CA CYS A 105 1.03 -14.07 25.32
C CYS A 105 0.61 -15.42 25.88
N PHE A 106 -0.69 -15.61 26.04
CA PHE A 106 -1.28 -16.93 26.31
C PHE A 106 -2.50 -17.14 25.43
N ALA A 107 -2.84 -18.40 25.18
CA ALA A 107 -3.99 -18.76 24.38
C ALA A 107 -4.84 -19.83 25.07
N TYR A 108 -6.13 -19.85 24.76
CA TYR A 108 -7.01 -20.97 25.13
C TYR A 108 -8.08 -21.23 24.09
N THR A 109 -8.56 -22.48 24.02
CA THR A 109 -9.57 -22.87 23.04
C THR A 109 -10.97 -22.34 23.41
N THR A 110 -11.73 -21.97 22.38
CA THR A 110 -13.13 -21.56 22.55
C THR A 110 -14.03 -22.76 22.89
N ALA A 111 -15.21 -22.48 23.44
CA ALA A 111 -16.21 -23.51 23.72
C ALA A 111 -16.69 -24.28 22.46
N SER A 112 -16.55 -23.69 21.27
CA SER A 112 -16.88 -24.31 19.99
C SER A 112 -15.79 -25.24 19.47
N HIS A 113 -14.56 -25.17 19.98
CA HIS A 113 -13.39 -25.84 19.40
C HIS A 113 -13.55 -27.34 19.17
N GLU A 114 -14.14 -28.05 20.13
CA GLU A 114 -14.36 -29.51 20.05
C GLU A 114 -15.80 -29.89 19.65
N HIS A 115 -16.66 -28.89 19.42
CA HIS A 115 -18.05 -29.11 19.03
C HIS A 115 -18.17 -29.23 17.50
N PRO A 116 -19.07 -30.08 16.94
CA PRO A 116 -19.20 -30.25 15.50
C PRO A 116 -19.45 -28.97 14.69
N VAL A 117 -19.97 -27.92 15.34
CA VAL A 117 -20.15 -26.58 14.74
C VAL A 117 -18.84 -25.92 14.32
N ALA A 118 -17.70 -26.32 14.88
CA ALA A 118 -16.39 -25.86 14.44
C ALA A 118 -15.87 -26.61 13.20
N GLN A 119 -16.56 -27.66 12.74
CA GLN A 119 -16.20 -28.41 11.52
C GLN A 119 -14.75 -28.93 11.51
N GLY A 120 -14.19 -29.24 12.68
CA GLY A 120 -12.79 -29.67 12.83
C GLY A 120 -11.76 -28.53 12.77
N GLU A 121 -12.19 -27.28 12.64
CA GLU A 121 -11.31 -26.11 12.69
C GLU A 121 -10.84 -25.80 14.12
N GLN A 122 -9.60 -25.33 14.25
CA GLN A 122 -9.03 -24.78 15.47
C GLN A 122 -9.68 -23.42 15.76
N ARG A 123 -10.05 -23.16 17.02
CA ARG A 123 -10.64 -21.89 17.45
C ARG A 123 -10.07 -21.46 18.79
N TRP A 124 -9.33 -20.36 18.80
CA TRP A 124 -8.49 -19.96 19.92
C TRP A 124 -8.63 -18.47 20.25
N ARG A 125 -8.57 -18.14 21.53
CA ARG A 125 -8.43 -16.76 22.00
C ARG A 125 -7.04 -16.52 22.50
N ILE A 126 -6.45 -15.42 22.07
CA ILE A 126 -5.04 -15.12 22.31
C ILE A 126 -4.95 -13.76 23.00
N GLY A 127 -4.35 -13.72 24.18
CA GLY A 127 -4.14 -12.50 24.96
C GLY A 127 -2.67 -12.11 25.01
N PHE A 128 -2.31 -10.98 24.42
CA PHE A 128 -0.94 -10.45 24.37
C PHE A 128 -0.72 -9.37 25.43
N LEU A 129 0.42 -9.42 26.13
CA LEU A 129 0.82 -8.37 27.06
C LEU A 129 1.36 -7.15 26.32
N LEU A 130 0.82 -5.98 26.64
CA LEU A 130 1.27 -4.69 26.10
C LEU A 130 2.37 -4.08 26.97
N SER A 131 3.27 -3.29 26.38
CA SER A 131 4.33 -2.57 27.09
C SER A 131 3.80 -1.50 28.05
N ARG A 132 2.61 -0.95 27.75
CA ARG A 132 1.88 0.01 28.58
C ARG A 132 0.37 -0.15 28.43
N ASP A 133 -0.36 0.53 29.31
CA ASP A 133 -1.81 0.69 29.17
C ASP A 133 -2.15 1.49 27.91
N VAL A 134 -3.18 1.04 27.20
CA VAL A 134 -3.78 1.74 26.05
C VAL A 134 -5.20 2.20 26.34
N THR A 135 -5.57 3.34 25.78
CA THR A 135 -6.95 3.83 25.75
C THR A 135 -7.82 2.96 24.83
N ALA A 136 -9.15 3.08 24.94
CA ALA A 136 -10.06 2.37 24.05
C ALA A 136 -9.88 2.74 22.55
N SER A 137 -9.43 3.97 22.26
CA SER A 137 -9.16 4.42 20.89
C SER A 137 -7.86 3.81 20.35
N GLU A 138 -6.78 3.85 21.13
CA GLU A 138 -5.52 3.18 20.79
C GLU A 138 -5.71 1.67 20.63
N TYR A 139 -6.51 1.03 21.49
CA TYR A 139 -6.82 -0.40 21.39
C TYR A 139 -7.46 -0.78 20.04
N LYS A 140 -8.39 0.06 19.55
CA LYS A 140 -9.07 -0.15 18.25
C LYS A 140 -8.09 0.00 17.07
N GLN A 141 -7.01 0.77 17.23
CA GLN A 141 -5.96 0.90 16.22
C GLN A 141 -4.91 -0.22 16.32
N LEU A 142 -4.57 -0.64 17.54
CA LEU A 142 -3.52 -1.62 17.80
C LEU A 142 -3.92 -3.04 17.40
N GLY A 143 -5.18 -3.42 17.61
CA GLY A 143 -5.71 -4.74 17.24
C GLY A 143 -5.44 -5.11 15.78
N PRO A 144 -5.89 -4.30 14.82
CA PRO A 144 -5.63 -4.53 13.41
C PRO A 144 -4.16 -4.63 13.01
N ARG A 145 -3.29 -3.86 13.66
CA ARG A 145 -1.84 -3.86 13.38
C ARG A 145 -1.19 -5.17 13.76
N ILE A 146 -1.49 -5.67 14.96
CA ILE A 146 -0.97 -6.95 15.42
C ILE A 146 -1.54 -8.12 14.63
N GLU A 147 -2.83 -8.08 14.29
CA GLU A 147 -3.44 -9.09 13.42
C GLU A 147 -2.72 -9.14 12.07
N GLN A 148 -2.49 -7.99 11.43
CA GLN A 148 -1.78 -7.93 10.16
C GLN A 148 -0.32 -8.39 10.30
N GLU A 149 0.40 -8.00 11.35
CA GLU A 149 1.78 -8.46 11.58
C GLU A 149 1.85 -9.99 11.74
N LEU A 150 0.87 -10.58 12.42
CA LEU A 150 0.76 -12.03 12.54
C LEU A 150 0.39 -12.70 11.20
N ILE A 151 -0.51 -12.10 10.41
CA ILE A 151 -0.87 -12.57 9.06
C ILE A 151 0.36 -12.54 8.15
N ASP A 152 1.06 -11.40 8.08
CA ASP A 152 2.25 -11.24 7.26
C ASP A 152 3.29 -12.30 7.66
N CYS A 153 3.63 -12.42 8.95
CA CYS A 153 4.57 -13.45 9.41
C CYS A 153 4.12 -14.87 9.05
N PHE A 154 2.81 -15.13 9.07
CA PHE A 154 2.25 -16.43 8.76
C PHE A 154 2.29 -16.75 7.27
N GLU A 155 1.90 -15.81 6.41
CA GLU A 155 1.92 -15.94 4.95
C GLU A 155 3.34 -16.14 4.40
N TRP A 156 4.34 -15.55 5.07
CA TRP A 156 5.75 -15.82 4.75
C TRP A 156 6.19 -17.26 5.05
N LEU A 157 5.46 -17.99 5.90
CA LEU A 157 5.81 -19.34 6.36
C LEU A 157 4.86 -20.42 5.81
N SER A 158 3.65 -20.05 5.36
CA SER A 158 2.60 -20.98 4.94
C SER A 158 1.62 -20.38 3.93
N ASP A 159 1.09 -21.24 3.05
CA ASP A 159 -0.10 -20.95 2.24
C ASP A 159 -1.41 -21.39 2.93
N LEU A 160 -1.36 -21.80 4.21
CA LEU A 160 -2.54 -22.24 4.95
C LEU A 160 -3.45 -21.07 5.34
N ALA A 161 -4.74 -21.32 5.55
CA ALA A 161 -5.70 -20.27 5.88
C ALA A 161 -5.92 -20.13 7.41
N ILE A 162 -5.96 -18.89 7.88
CA ILE A 162 -6.38 -18.51 9.24
C ILE A 162 -7.51 -17.47 9.15
N LYS A 163 -8.57 -17.65 9.96
CA LYS A 163 -9.68 -16.70 10.10
C LYS A 163 -9.62 -16.02 11.46
N TRP A 164 -9.75 -14.69 11.46
CA TRP A 164 -9.82 -13.85 12.65
C TRP A 164 -11.20 -13.19 12.76
N ASP A 165 -11.71 -13.02 13.99
CA ASP A 165 -12.88 -12.19 14.29
C ASP A 165 -12.40 -10.84 14.85
N SER A 166 -12.33 -9.86 13.97
CA SER A 166 -11.83 -8.52 14.29
C SER A 166 -12.85 -7.68 15.10
N SER A 167 -14.07 -8.16 15.33
CA SER A 167 -15.04 -7.46 16.20
C SER A 167 -14.54 -7.36 17.65
N VAL A 168 -13.56 -8.19 18.02
CA VAL A 168 -12.86 -8.20 19.31
C VAL A 168 -12.17 -6.86 19.64
N TYR A 169 -11.88 -6.05 18.61
CA TYR A 169 -11.24 -4.74 18.77
C TYR A 169 -12.19 -3.64 19.23
N GLU A 170 -13.50 -3.87 19.14
CA GLU A 170 -14.48 -2.87 19.54
C GLU A 170 -14.44 -2.61 21.07
N PRO A 171 -14.50 -1.35 21.53
CA PRO A 171 -14.45 -1.02 22.95
C PRO A 171 -15.52 -1.71 23.80
N SER A 172 -16.69 -2.01 23.23
CA SER A 172 -17.78 -2.72 23.91
C SER A 172 -17.69 -4.25 23.85
N HIS A 173 -16.81 -4.81 23.01
CA HIS A 173 -16.70 -6.25 22.82
C HIS A 173 -16.21 -6.94 24.11
N MET A 174 -16.77 -8.12 24.41
CA MET A 174 -16.41 -8.92 25.59
C MET A 174 -15.82 -10.25 25.17
N ILE A 175 -14.83 -10.73 25.92
CA ILE A 175 -14.16 -12.00 25.63
C ILE A 175 -14.76 -13.07 26.52
N PHE A 176 -15.37 -14.11 25.96
CA PHE A 176 -15.84 -15.21 26.80
C PHE A 176 -14.66 -15.90 27.49
N ALA A 177 -14.81 -16.13 28.78
CA ALA A 177 -13.86 -16.91 29.55
C ALA A 177 -13.84 -18.38 29.08
N PRO A 178 -12.80 -19.15 29.47
CA PRO A 178 -12.70 -20.55 29.13
C PRO A 178 -13.88 -21.40 29.64
N HIS A 179 -14.17 -22.49 28.95
CA HIS A 179 -15.08 -23.54 29.42
C HIS A 179 -14.27 -24.71 30.00
N GLU A 180 -14.94 -25.67 30.62
CA GLU A 180 -14.32 -26.79 31.34
C GLU A 180 -13.32 -27.64 30.51
N GLY A 181 -13.53 -27.76 29.19
CA GLY A 181 -12.67 -28.51 28.28
C GLY A 181 -11.62 -27.65 27.56
N ALA A 182 -11.44 -26.38 27.95
CA ALA A 182 -10.52 -25.50 27.26
C ALA A 182 -9.06 -25.96 27.40
N LYS A 183 -8.35 -26.06 26.28
CA LYS A 183 -6.89 -26.24 26.22
C LYS A 183 -6.21 -24.89 26.42
N TYR A 184 -4.99 -24.89 26.94
CA TYR A 184 -4.24 -23.68 27.26
C TYR A 184 -2.81 -23.76 26.76
N GLU A 185 -2.32 -22.66 26.21
CA GLU A 185 -0.92 -22.48 25.81
C GLU A 185 -0.39 -21.15 26.32
N SER A 186 0.93 -21.06 26.54
CA SER A 186 1.57 -19.87 27.12
C SER A 186 2.96 -19.67 26.57
N PHE A 187 3.32 -18.41 26.33
CA PHE A 187 4.50 -18.01 25.61
C PHE A 187 5.18 -16.85 26.36
N GLU A 188 6.49 -16.97 26.62
CA GLU A 188 7.28 -16.01 27.41
C GLU A 188 8.18 -15.12 26.51
N GLY A 189 7.73 -14.83 25.29
CA GLY A 189 8.46 -13.97 24.36
C GLY A 189 8.51 -12.49 24.78
N THR A 190 8.65 -11.59 23.81
CA THR A 190 8.70 -10.15 24.07
C THR A 190 7.30 -9.56 24.23
N VAL A 191 7.16 -8.56 25.11
CA VAL A 191 5.92 -7.79 25.20
C VAL A 191 5.70 -6.99 23.92
N ILE A 192 4.44 -6.73 23.59
CA ILE A 192 4.09 -5.87 22.46
C ILE A 192 4.45 -4.43 22.80
N ASP A 193 5.38 -3.85 22.05
CA ASP A 193 5.77 -2.45 22.21
C ASP A 193 4.72 -1.54 21.54
N VAL A 194 3.82 -1.01 22.36
CA VAL A 194 2.69 -0.18 21.92
C VAL A 194 3.16 1.07 21.18
N ASP A 195 4.18 1.75 21.70
CA ASP A 195 4.59 3.04 21.13
C ASP A 195 5.29 2.85 19.80
N THR A 196 6.10 1.79 19.67
CA THR A 196 6.70 1.40 18.39
C THR A 196 5.63 1.06 17.35
N LEU A 197 4.59 0.32 17.75
CA LEU A 197 3.52 -0.08 16.84
C LEU A 197 2.50 0.99 16.54
N LEU A 198 2.33 2.01 17.38
CA LEU A 198 1.46 3.16 17.09
C LEU A 198 2.21 4.29 16.35
N ALA A 199 3.54 4.35 16.48
CA ALA A 199 4.39 5.28 15.75
C ALA A 199 4.64 4.86 14.28
N SER A 200 4.37 3.60 13.92
CA SER A 200 4.43 3.16 12.52
C SER A 200 3.21 3.69 11.75
N ASP A 201 3.41 4.31 10.58
CA ASP A 201 2.31 4.89 9.78
C ASP A 201 1.47 3.85 9.01
N ASN A 202 1.83 2.56 9.11
CA ASN A 202 1.01 1.48 8.56
C ASN A 202 -0.20 1.22 9.47
N THR A 203 -1.35 1.79 9.13
CA THR A 203 -2.64 1.30 9.63
C THR A 203 -3.18 0.29 8.62
N PRO A 204 -3.18 -1.03 8.92
CA PRO A 204 -3.89 -1.98 8.09
C PRO A 204 -5.39 -1.68 8.20
N VAL A 205 -6.04 -1.47 7.06
CA VAL A 205 -7.50 -1.49 6.98
C VAL A 205 -7.89 -2.95 7.01
N ILE A 206 -8.22 -3.47 8.21
CA ILE A 206 -8.96 -4.72 8.28
C ILE A 206 -10.33 -4.46 7.67
N LYS A 207 -10.60 -5.14 6.54
CA LYS A 207 -11.94 -5.22 5.96
C LYS A 207 -12.81 -6.01 6.93
N HIS A 208 -13.69 -5.31 7.65
CA HIS A 208 -14.75 -5.97 8.38
C HIS A 208 -15.70 -6.65 7.39
N ALA A 209 -15.90 -7.95 7.58
CA ALA A 209 -17.07 -8.64 7.06
C ALA A 209 -18.30 -8.18 7.86
N ASP A 210 -18.82 -7.01 7.51
CA ASP A 210 -20.21 -6.64 7.76
C ASP A 210 -20.72 -6.04 6.44
N ASP A 211 -21.15 -6.95 5.58
CA ASP A 211 -21.19 -6.83 4.12
C ASP A 211 -22.64 -6.68 3.61
N ASP A 212 -23.36 -5.69 4.16
CA ASP A 212 -24.72 -5.36 3.67
C ASP A 212 -24.72 -4.08 2.81
N LEU A 213 -24.03 -3.02 3.19
CA LEU A 213 -24.05 -1.75 2.43
C LEU A 213 -23.19 -1.79 1.15
N THR A 214 -22.00 -2.41 1.19
CA THR A 214 -21.13 -2.59 0.02
C THR A 214 -21.77 -3.53 -1.00
N ARG A 215 -22.33 -4.64 -0.52
CA ARG A 215 -23.09 -5.59 -1.33
C ARG A 215 -24.31 -4.95 -1.99
N LEU A 216 -25.06 -4.10 -1.28
CA LEU A 216 -26.20 -3.36 -1.85
C LEU A 216 -25.78 -2.36 -2.94
N VAL A 217 -24.64 -1.68 -2.78
CA VAL A 217 -24.10 -0.77 -3.79
C VAL A 217 -23.57 -1.53 -5.00
N ASP A 218 -22.87 -2.65 -4.80
CA ASP A 218 -22.38 -3.50 -5.89
C ASP A 218 -23.53 -4.14 -6.68
N LEU A 219 -24.61 -4.56 -6.00
CA LEU A 219 -25.83 -5.09 -6.62
C LEU A 219 -26.59 -4.04 -7.46
N GLN A 220 -26.50 -2.75 -7.12
CA GLN A 220 -27.13 -1.66 -7.89
C GLN A 220 -26.44 -1.41 -9.25
N ASN A 221 -25.19 -1.84 -9.40
CA ASN A 221 -24.40 -1.68 -10.62
C ASN A 221 -24.46 -2.91 -11.55
N ILE A 222 -25.26 -3.92 -11.20
CA ILE A 222 -25.41 -5.14 -12.00
C ILE A 222 -26.55 -4.95 -13.01
N ASN A 223 -26.23 -5.20 -14.27
CA ASN A 223 -27.17 -5.20 -15.37
C ASN A 223 -27.05 -6.52 -16.15
N ASP A 224 -27.94 -6.74 -17.12
CA ASP A 224 -27.97 -7.94 -17.96
C ASP A 224 -26.61 -8.20 -18.62
N GLN A 225 -25.84 -7.14 -18.89
CA GLN A 225 -24.53 -7.24 -19.51
C GLN A 225 -23.49 -7.94 -18.63
N THR A 226 -23.58 -7.77 -17.31
CA THR A 226 -22.72 -8.43 -16.33
C THR A 226 -22.90 -9.96 -16.35
N PHE A 227 -24.14 -10.44 -16.55
CA PHE A 227 -24.43 -11.87 -16.64
C PHE A 227 -23.94 -12.49 -17.94
N GLU A 228 -24.02 -11.75 -19.06
CA GLU A 228 -23.41 -12.18 -20.31
C GLU A 228 -21.87 -12.24 -20.22
N ASP A 229 -21.24 -11.27 -19.56
CA ASP A 229 -19.80 -11.28 -19.30
C ASP A 229 -19.41 -12.47 -18.41
N LEU A 230 -20.17 -12.73 -17.35
CA LEU A 230 -19.94 -13.88 -16.46
C LEU A 230 -20.05 -15.20 -17.22
N ARG A 231 -21.06 -15.34 -18.08
CA ARG A 231 -21.23 -16.50 -18.94
C ARG A 231 -20.05 -16.65 -19.91
N SER A 232 -19.57 -15.56 -20.51
CA SER A 232 -18.37 -15.58 -21.36
C SER A 232 -17.11 -16.03 -20.60
N ALA A 233 -16.91 -15.54 -19.37
CA ALA A 233 -15.78 -15.90 -18.54
C ALA A 233 -15.80 -17.38 -18.10
N LEU A 234 -16.98 -17.87 -17.69
CA LEU A 234 -17.17 -19.25 -17.23
C LEU A 234 -16.96 -20.28 -18.35
N TRP A 235 -17.42 -19.98 -19.57
CA TRP A 235 -17.28 -20.86 -20.73
C TRP A 235 -15.94 -20.74 -21.45
N TYR A 236 -15.02 -19.89 -20.98
CA TYR A 236 -13.67 -19.87 -21.51
C TYR A 236 -12.99 -21.24 -21.27
N PRO A 237 -12.34 -21.88 -22.26
CA PRO A 237 -11.95 -23.30 -22.18
C PRO A 237 -11.15 -23.71 -20.94
N LYS A 238 -10.24 -22.84 -20.46
CA LYS A 238 -9.43 -23.12 -19.26
C LYS A 238 -10.19 -22.97 -17.94
N ILE A 239 -11.28 -22.20 -17.94
CA ILE A 239 -12.17 -22.06 -16.79
C ILE A 239 -13.19 -23.20 -16.80
N LEU A 240 -13.77 -23.52 -17.96
CA LEU A 240 -14.70 -24.63 -18.11
C LEU A 240 -14.13 -25.96 -17.62
N ASN A 241 -12.84 -26.24 -17.85
CA ASN A 241 -12.16 -27.43 -17.31
C ASN A 241 -12.19 -27.53 -15.77
N GLN A 242 -12.38 -26.41 -15.05
CA GLN A 242 -12.48 -26.43 -13.59
C GLN A 242 -13.79 -27.06 -13.09
N ALA A 243 -14.82 -27.15 -13.93
CA ALA A 243 -16.05 -27.85 -13.61
C ALA A 243 -15.84 -29.37 -13.45
N GLU A 244 -14.71 -29.92 -13.94
CA GLU A 244 -14.37 -31.34 -13.79
C GLU A 244 -13.67 -31.68 -12.45
N ASN A 245 -13.21 -30.67 -11.71
CA ASN A 245 -12.47 -30.83 -10.46
C ASN A 245 -13.33 -30.39 -9.26
N TYR A 246 -13.67 -31.33 -8.37
CA TYR A 246 -14.63 -31.07 -7.28
C TYR A 246 -14.30 -29.85 -6.39
N PRO A 247 -13.06 -29.66 -5.87
CA PRO A 247 -12.71 -28.43 -5.15
C PRO A 247 -12.93 -27.14 -5.97
N SER A 248 -12.47 -27.15 -7.22
CA SER A 248 -12.55 -25.95 -8.10
C SER A 248 -13.99 -25.66 -8.54
N TRP A 249 -14.78 -26.71 -8.76
CA TRP A 249 -16.20 -26.67 -9.05
C TRP A 249 -16.97 -26.03 -7.89
N VAL A 250 -16.77 -26.50 -6.66
CA VAL A 250 -17.38 -25.92 -5.45
C VAL A 250 -16.97 -24.46 -5.26
N ASP A 251 -15.71 -24.11 -5.53
CA ASP A 251 -15.24 -22.72 -5.42
C ASP A 251 -15.92 -21.78 -6.43
N MET A 252 -16.19 -22.23 -7.67
CA MET A 252 -16.98 -21.43 -8.63
C MET A 252 -18.43 -21.28 -8.20
N GLY A 253 -19.00 -22.35 -7.64
CA GLY A 253 -20.33 -22.29 -7.04
C GLY A 253 -20.42 -21.27 -5.89
N ASN A 254 -19.42 -21.24 -5.01
CA ASN A 254 -19.38 -20.27 -3.90
C ASN A 254 -19.24 -18.82 -4.39
N ARG A 255 -18.57 -18.57 -5.53
CA ARG A 255 -18.48 -17.24 -6.15
C ARG A 255 -19.82 -16.78 -6.73
N LEU A 256 -20.56 -17.68 -7.38
CA LEU A 256 -21.90 -17.40 -7.91
C LEU A 256 -22.96 -17.30 -6.79
N ALA A 257 -22.76 -17.98 -5.67
CA ALA A 257 -23.63 -17.88 -4.50
C ALA A 257 -23.68 -16.47 -3.88
N TRP A 258 -22.85 -15.53 -4.36
CA TRP A 258 -22.90 -14.11 -4.00
C TRP A 258 -24.23 -13.44 -4.36
N PHE A 259 -24.91 -13.96 -5.39
CA PHE A 259 -26.23 -13.48 -5.84
C PHE A 259 -27.42 -14.05 -5.04
N LYS A 260 -27.20 -14.94 -4.08
CA LYS A 260 -28.29 -15.50 -3.28
C LYS A 260 -29.03 -14.46 -2.46
N ASP A 261 -30.31 -14.68 -2.23
CA ASP A 261 -31.21 -13.75 -1.54
C ASP A 261 -31.35 -12.39 -2.29
N THR A 262 -31.12 -12.38 -3.61
CA THR A 262 -31.32 -11.21 -4.48
C THR A 262 -32.22 -11.56 -5.67
N HIS A 263 -32.73 -10.57 -6.39
CA HIS A 263 -33.52 -10.80 -7.60
C HIS A 263 -32.73 -11.46 -8.74
N PHE A 264 -31.40 -11.56 -8.63
CA PHE A 264 -30.53 -12.24 -9.59
C PHE A 264 -30.23 -13.71 -9.24
N GLU A 265 -30.74 -14.22 -8.10
CA GLU A 265 -30.42 -15.56 -7.62
C GLU A 265 -30.80 -16.64 -8.64
N ASP A 266 -31.99 -16.54 -9.23
CA ASP A 266 -32.48 -17.53 -10.19
C ASP A 266 -31.59 -17.60 -11.43
N GLU A 267 -31.15 -16.45 -11.94
CA GLU A 267 -30.26 -16.38 -13.10
C GLU A 267 -28.86 -16.93 -12.79
N ALA A 268 -28.31 -16.61 -11.61
CA ALA A 268 -27.05 -17.16 -11.15
C ALA A 268 -27.12 -18.67 -10.90
N LYS A 269 -28.24 -19.17 -10.36
CA LYS A 269 -28.50 -20.61 -10.17
C LYS A 269 -28.56 -21.32 -11.52
N THR A 270 -29.31 -20.79 -12.50
CA THR A 270 -29.38 -21.38 -13.84
C THR A 270 -28.00 -21.43 -14.49
N MET A 271 -27.23 -20.34 -14.41
CA MET A 271 -25.86 -20.31 -14.94
C MET A 271 -24.92 -21.32 -14.26
N TRP A 272 -25.06 -21.51 -12.94
CA TRP A 272 -24.32 -22.54 -12.21
C TRP A 272 -24.66 -23.96 -12.69
N LEU A 273 -25.95 -24.26 -12.91
CA LEU A 273 -26.41 -25.56 -13.40
C LEU A 273 -25.90 -25.82 -14.83
N ASP A 274 -26.06 -24.84 -15.72
CA ASP A 274 -25.62 -24.92 -17.11
C ASP A 274 -24.11 -25.15 -17.18
N TRP A 275 -23.33 -24.40 -16.41
CA TRP A 275 -21.87 -24.52 -16.39
C TRP A 275 -21.41 -25.87 -15.82
N SER A 276 -22.09 -26.35 -14.77
CA SER A 276 -21.81 -27.66 -14.17
C SER A 276 -22.13 -28.80 -15.12
N SER A 277 -23.17 -28.65 -15.94
CA SER A 277 -23.58 -29.65 -16.93
C SER A 277 -22.68 -29.70 -18.17
N ALA A 278 -21.95 -28.63 -18.45
CA ALA A 278 -21.06 -28.53 -19.60
C ALA A 278 -19.74 -29.29 -19.42
N ALA A 279 -19.44 -29.77 -18.20
CA ALA A 279 -18.33 -30.67 -17.93
C ALA A 279 -18.60 -32.08 -18.47
N ALA A 280 -17.55 -32.80 -18.93
CA ALA A 280 -17.72 -34.15 -19.47
C ALA A 280 -18.28 -35.19 -18.46
N LYS A 281 -18.23 -34.87 -17.15
CA LYS A 281 -18.80 -35.65 -16.04
C LYS A 281 -19.87 -34.88 -15.25
N GLY A 282 -20.50 -33.88 -15.87
CA GLY A 282 -21.49 -33.03 -15.22
C GLY A 282 -22.72 -33.80 -14.75
N ASP A 283 -23.17 -33.52 -13.53
CA ASP A 283 -24.40 -34.04 -12.95
C ASP A 283 -25.25 -32.87 -12.47
N ILE A 284 -26.35 -32.62 -13.18
CA ILE A 284 -27.27 -31.50 -12.92
C ILE A 284 -27.99 -31.69 -11.58
N GLU A 285 -28.36 -32.93 -11.21
CA GLU A 285 -29.03 -33.20 -9.94
C GLU A 285 -28.08 -32.96 -8.77
N ALA A 286 -26.81 -33.34 -8.92
CA ALA A 286 -25.78 -33.03 -7.93
C ALA A 286 -25.49 -31.52 -7.83
N ALA A 287 -25.46 -30.80 -8.95
CA ALA A 287 -25.28 -29.34 -8.97
C ALA A 287 -26.45 -28.61 -8.31
N GLU A 288 -27.68 -29.09 -8.53
CA GLU A 288 -28.89 -28.53 -7.91
C GLU A 288 -28.92 -28.78 -6.40
N ALA A 289 -28.64 -30.00 -5.96
CA ALA A 289 -28.52 -30.30 -4.53
C ALA A 289 -27.42 -29.46 -3.87
N LYS A 290 -26.29 -29.27 -4.56
CA LYS A 290 -25.16 -28.49 -4.04
C LYS A 290 -25.46 -27.00 -3.94
N TRP A 291 -26.28 -26.44 -4.84
CA TRP A 291 -26.60 -25.01 -4.83
C TRP A 291 -27.05 -24.55 -3.46
N ALA A 292 -27.95 -25.28 -2.78
CA ALA A 292 -28.45 -24.93 -1.45
C ALA A 292 -27.36 -24.81 -0.36
N GLU A 293 -26.22 -25.49 -0.51
CA GLU A 293 -25.11 -25.51 0.44
C GLU A 293 -24.07 -24.41 0.21
N LEU A 294 -23.99 -23.86 -1.01
CA LEU A 294 -22.97 -22.88 -1.39
C LEU A 294 -23.18 -21.53 -0.70
N ARG A 295 -22.11 -20.83 -0.34
CA ARG A 295 -22.14 -19.53 0.34
C ARG A 295 -21.02 -18.63 -0.16
N ALA A 296 -21.25 -17.33 -0.18
CA ALA A 296 -20.30 -16.32 -0.67
C ALA A 296 -19.37 -15.79 0.44
N ASP A 297 -18.88 -16.68 1.31
CA ASP A 297 -18.29 -16.27 2.60
C ASP A 297 -16.91 -15.60 2.49
N ARG A 298 -16.22 -15.70 1.34
CA ARG A 298 -14.84 -15.20 1.16
C ARG A 298 -14.54 -14.59 -0.22
N THR A 299 -15.51 -14.58 -1.14
CA THR A 299 -15.31 -14.19 -2.54
C THR A 299 -16.63 -13.85 -3.22
N GLY A 300 -16.61 -12.99 -4.22
CA GLY A 300 -17.76 -12.65 -5.07
C GLY A 300 -17.56 -13.08 -6.53
N TYR A 301 -18.56 -12.79 -7.38
CA TYR A 301 -18.55 -13.13 -8.80
C TYR A 301 -17.37 -12.51 -9.56
N GLN A 302 -16.85 -11.36 -9.10
CA GLN A 302 -15.70 -10.68 -9.70
C GLN A 302 -14.41 -11.54 -9.72
N ALA A 303 -14.30 -12.50 -8.79
CA ALA A 303 -13.18 -13.43 -8.79
C ALA A 303 -13.19 -14.37 -10.01
N ILE A 304 -14.37 -14.65 -10.59
CA ILE A 304 -14.50 -15.44 -11.83
C ILE A 304 -13.82 -14.70 -12.98
N PHE A 305 -14.04 -13.39 -13.12
CA PHE A 305 -13.35 -12.56 -14.10
C PHE A 305 -11.84 -12.54 -13.90
N SER A 306 -11.40 -12.39 -12.66
CA SER A 306 -9.96 -12.37 -12.33
C SER A 306 -9.27 -13.70 -12.68
N LEU A 307 -9.94 -14.84 -12.42
CA LEU A 307 -9.46 -16.17 -12.81
C LEU A 307 -9.44 -16.34 -14.33
N ALA A 308 -10.50 -15.95 -15.01
CA ALA A 308 -10.60 -16.02 -16.47
C ALA A 308 -9.50 -15.18 -17.14
N GLN A 309 -9.28 -13.94 -16.66
CA GLN A 309 -8.23 -13.05 -17.17
C GLN A 309 -6.83 -13.63 -17.00
N LYS A 310 -6.52 -14.22 -15.84
CA LYS A 310 -5.25 -14.95 -15.64
C LYS A 310 -5.10 -16.14 -16.58
N ALA A 311 -6.20 -16.75 -17.00
CA ALA A 311 -6.22 -17.84 -17.98
C ALA A 311 -6.12 -17.35 -19.44
N GLY A 312 -6.15 -16.03 -19.67
CA GLY A 312 -6.05 -15.37 -20.97
C GLY A 312 -7.37 -14.92 -21.58
N TRP A 313 -8.49 -15.00 -20.85
CA TRP A 313 -9.77 -14.43 -21.28
C TRP A 313 -9.72 -12.90 -21.20
N VAL A 314 -10.10 -12.22 -22.27
CA VAL A 314 -10.21 -10.76 -22.29
C VAL A 314 -11.66 -10.41 -21.99
N ASN A 315 -11.89 -9.55 -20.99
CA ASN A 315 -13.23 -9.18 -20.56
C ASN A 315 -13.95 -8.38 -21.68
N PRO A 316 -15.07 -8.89 -22.26
CA PRO A 316 -15.82 -8.17 -23.29
C PRO A 316 -16.37 -6.83 -22.80
N GLY A 317 -16.66 -6.68 -21.50
CA GLY A 317 -16.98 -5.38 -20.88
C GLY A 317 -15.86 -4.34 -21.01
N ALA A 318 -14.60 -4.75 -21.03
CA ALA A 318 -13.46 -3.85 -21.23
C ALA A 318 -13.31 -3.39 -22.70
N GLU A 319 -13.78 -4.19 -23.66
CA GLU A 319 -13.92 -3.78 -25.05
C GLU A 319 -15.19 -2.94 -25.25
N ARG A 320 -16.32 -3.24 -24.61
CA ARG A 320 -17.53 -2.40 -24.62
C ARG A 320 -17.28 -0.98 -24.10
N LEU A 321 -16.41 -0.81 -23.10
CA LEU A 321 -15.94 0.51 -22.63
C LEU A 321 -15.08 1.26 -23.67
N LYS A 322 -14.49 0.56 -24.66
CA LYS A 322 -13.79 1.17 -25.80
C LYS A 322 -14.71 1.36 -27.02
N THR A 323 -15.66 0.46 -27.24
CA THR A 323 -16.57 0.46 -28.40
C THR A 323 -17.83 1.29 -28.17
N ALA A 324 -18.18 1.64 -26.93
CA ALA A 324 -19.26 2.58 -26.63
C ALA A 324 -19.00 4.01 -27.17
N VAL A 325 -17.81 4.27 -27.71
CA VAL A 325 -17.47 5.50 -28.46
C VAL A 325 -17.86 5.39 -29.95
N ALA A 326 -18.37 4.27 -30.46
CA ALA A 326 -18.85 4.18 -31.84
C ALA A 326 -19.89 3.07 -32.06
N THR A 327 -21.15 3.47 -32.26
CA THR A 327 -21.97 3.15 -33.45
C THR A 327 -23.28 3.94 -33.39
N VAL A 328 -23.46 4.81 -34.38
CA VAL A 328 -24.75 5.39 -34.78
C VAL A 328 -25.32 4.46 -35.84
N ASP A 329 -26.49 3.86 -35.58
CA ASP A 329 -27.58 3.59 -36.52
C ASP A 329 -28.42 2.38 -36.09
N GLU A 330 -29.63 2.64 -35.61
CA GLU A 330 -30.86 1.92 -35.99
C GLU A 330 -32.07 2.80 -35.59
N PHE A 331 -32.61 3.51 -36.59
CA PHE A 331 -33.91 4.22 -36.64
C PHE A 331 -35.08 3.19 -36.51
N ASP A 332 -36.32 3.46 -36.08
CA ASP A 332 -37.33 4.52 -36.31
C ASP A 332 -38.37 4.41 -35.14
N ASP A 333 -39.26 5.33 -34.75
CA ASP A 333 -40.18 6.12 -35.57
C ASP A 333 -40.96 7.21 -34.77
N LEU A 334 -41.36 8.28 -35.49
CA LEU A 334 -42.45 9.26 -35.28
C LEU A 334 -42.43 10.34 -34.16
N THR A 335 -41.95 11.55 -34.47
CA THR A 335 -42.77 12.65 -35.06
C THR A 335 -42.09 14.03 -35.00
N ASN A 336 -42.20 14.76 -36.11
CA ASN A 336 -41.77 16.14 -36.42
C ASN A 336 -41.71 17.17 -35.28
N THR A 337 -40.62 17.95 -35.21
CA THR A 337 -40.59 19.40 -35.57
C THR A 337 -39.19 20.03 -35.47
N GLU A 338 -38.76 20.64 -36.58
CA GLU A 338 -37.84 21.79 -36.78
C GLU A 338 -36.52 21.94 -35.97
N ASN A 339 -35.41 22.02 -36.75
CA ASN A 339 -34.07 22.54 -36.46
C ASN A 339 -33.89 23.33 -35.14
N SER A 340 -33.52 22.63 -34.07
CA SER A 340 -32.84 23.24 -32.92
C SER A 340 -31.35 22.90 -33.01
N LYS A 341 -30.48 23.93 -33.08
CA LYS A 341 -29.02 23.80 -32.94
C LYS A 341 -28.60 23.23 -31.57
N TRP A 342 -29.53 23.06 -30.63
CA TRP A 342 -29.27 22.68 -29.26
C TRP A 342 -29.91 21.33 -28.92
N PRO A 343 -29.31 20.57 -27.98
CA PRO A 343 -29.86 19.30 -27.53
C PRO A 343 -31.27 19.45 -26.97
N THR A 344 -32.08 18.39 -27.12
CA THR A 344 -33.45 18.37 -26.64
C THR A 344 -33.48 18.32 -25.12
N PHE A 345 -34.10 19.32 -24.50
CA PHE A 345 -34.23 19.43 -23.05
C PHE A 345 -35.65 19.10 -22.56
N LYS A 346 -35.75 18.49 -21.39
CA LYS A 346 -37.03 18.37 -20.67
C LYS A 346 -37.46 19.75 -20.18
N ARG A 347 -38.67 20.18 -20.54
CA ARG A 347 -39.21 21.50 -20.19
C ARG A 347 -40.44 21.38 -19.32
N ASN A 348 -40.65 22.39 -18.49
CA ASN A 348 -41.89 22.55 -17.75
C ASN A 348 -43.05 22.80 -18.74
N LYS A 349 -44.11 22.00 -18.66
CA LYS A 349 -45.25 22.09 -19.58
C LYS A 349 -46.02 23.42 -19.49
N THR A 350 -45.90 24.14 -18.37
CA THR A 350 -46.64 25.38 -18.13
C THR A 350 -45.77 26.62 -18.35
N SER A 351 -44.51 26.63 -17.87
CA SER A 351 -43.63 27.80 -18.00
C SER A 351 -42.73 27.78 -19.23
N GLY A 352 -42.58 26.64 -19.91
CA GLY A 352 -41.67 26.46 -21.04
C GLY A 352 -40.18 26.48 -20.67
N GLN A 353 -39.84 26.73 -19.40
CA GLN A 353 -38.47 26.72 -18.89
C GLN A 353 -37.88 25.31 -18.93
N ILE A 354 -36.56 25.22 -19.15
CA ILE A 354 -35.82 23.96 -19.06
C ILE A 354 -35.75 23.56 -17.58
N GLU A 355 -36.13 22.32 -17.28
CA GLU A 355 -36.08 21.80 -15.90
C GLU A 355 -34.63 21.62 -15.43
N ALA A 356 -34.36 21.92 -14.16
CA ALA A 356 -33.04 21.77 -13.54
C ALA A 356 -32.79 20.31 -13.09
N THR A 357 -32.98 19.36 -13.99
CA THR A 357 -32.63 17.96 -13.76
C THR A 357 -31.15 17.71 -14.05
N ILE A 358 -30.58 16.65 -13.48
CA ILE A 358 -29.18 16.27 -13.74
C ILE A 358 -28.91 15.99 -15.22
N ASP A 359 -29.81 15.29 -15.90
CA ASP A 359 -29.72 15.00 -17.34
C ASP A 359 -29.71 16.29 -18.20
N ASN A 360 -30.62 17.23 -17.93
CA ASN A 360 -30.65 18.49 -18.68
C ASN A 360 -29.39 19.33 -18.41
N ALA A 361 -28.98 19.42 -17.13
CA ALA A 361 -27.80 20.18 -16.75
C ALA A 361 -26.52 19.60 -17.36
N ALA A 362 -26.37 18.27 -17.38
CA ALA A 362 -25.27 17.58 -18.04
C ALA A 362 -25.24 17.87 -19.55
N LYS A 363 -26.38 17.70 -20.26
CA LYS A 363 -26.49 18.02 -21.69
C LYS A 363 -26.11 19.47 -22.01
N ALA A 364 -26.50 20.40 -21.15
CA ALA A 364 -26.18 21.81 -21.32
C ALA A 364 -24.68 22.10 -21.11
N VAL A 365 -24.07 21.54 -20.08
CA VAL A 365 -22.65 21.78 -19.75
C VAL A 365 -21.71 21.04 -20.70
N MET A 366 -22.06 19.84 -21.15
CA MET A 366 -21.29 19.07 -22.13
C MET A 366 -21.35 19.67 -23.54
N TYR A 367 -22.36 20.48 -23.84
CA TYR A 367 -22.47 21.17 -25.13
C TYR A 367 -21.82 22.55 -25.03
N ALA A 368 -20.54 22.65 -25.41
CA ALA A 368 -19.73 23.85 -25.20
C ALA A 368 -20.38 25.14 -25.76
N ASP A 369 -21.04 25.07 -26.92
CA ASP A 369 -21.77 26.20 -27.51
C ASP A 369 -22.97 26.68 -26.66
N PHE A 370 -23.56 25.77 -25.85
CA PHE A 370 -24.65 26.10 -24.95
C PHE A 370 -24.18 26.90 -23.73
N VAL A 371 -23.00 26.62 -23.20
CA VAL A 371 -22.44 27.36 -22.05
C VAL A 371 -21.43 28.43 -22.45
N GLY A 372 -20.97 28.43 -23.71
CA GLY A 372 -19.98 29.35 -24.26
C GLY A 372 -18.54 29.04 -23.85
N VAL A 373 -18.31 27.91 -23.18
CA VAL A 373 -17.00 27.45 -22.72
C VAL A 373 -16.84 25.97 -22.97
N GLU A 374 -15.63 25.57 -23.32
CA GLU A 374 -15.20 24.17 -23.31
C GLU A 374 -14.65 23.85 -21.92
N ILE A 375 -15.03 22.70 -21.35
CA ILE A 375 -14.59 22.26 -20.03
C ILE A 375 -13.92 20.90 -20.21
N ARG A 376 -12.69 20.77 -19.70
CA ARG A 376 -11.85 19.57 -19.82
C ARG A 376 -11.18 19.25 -18.51
N PHE A 377 -10.73 18.01 -18.35
CA PHE A 377 -9.97 17.59 -17.18
C PHE A 377 -8.48 17.40 -17.53
N ASP A 378 -7.61 18.17 -16.89
CA ASP A 378 -6.17 18.00 -17.04
C ASP A 378 -5.67 16.88 -16.14
N THR A 379 -5.38 15.73 -16.75
CA THR A 379 -4.90 14.53 -16.05
C THR A 379 -3.49 14.70 -15.47
N PHE A 380 -2.68 15.64 -15.97
CA PHE A 380 -1.37 15.94 -15.39
C PHE A 380 -1.53 16.71 -14.06
N ARG A 381 -2.35 17.77 -14.07
CA ARG A 381 -2.56 18.67 -12.92
C ARG A 381 -3.61 18.18 -11.91
N ASP A 382 -4.50 17.26 -12.31
CA ASP A 382 -5.73 16.89 -11.56
C ASP A 382 -6.75 18.05 -11.46
N GLU A 383 -6.75 18.94 -12.44
CA GLU A 383 -7.53 20.18 -12.40
C GLU A 383 -8.61 20.17 -13.50
N ILE A 384 -9.76 20.78 -13.18
CA ILE A 384 -10.74 21.13 -14.19
C ILE A 384 -10.25 22.40 -14.88
N MET A 385 -10.21 22.37 -16.20
CA MET A 385 -9.77 23.46 -17.06
C MET A 385 -10.93 23.92 -17.92
N PHE A 386 -10.96 25.20 -18.27
CA PHE A 386 -11.91 25.72 -19.23
C PHE A 386 -11.28 26.74 -20.17
N ALA A 387 -11.88 26.90 -21.35
CA ALA A 387 -11.53 27.93 -22.32
C ALA A 387 -12.80 28.43 -23.02
N PRO A 388 -12.88 29.71 -23.42
CA PRO A 388 -13.93 30.16 -24.33
C PRO A 388 -13.94 29.33 -25.63
N VAL A 389 -15.13 28.99 -26.13
CA VAL A 389 -15.26 28.18 -27.35
C VAL A 389 -14.48 28.80 -28.51
N GLY A 390 -13.69 27.98 -29.21
CA GLY A 390 -12.88 28.40 -30.35
C GLY A 390 -11.55 29.06 -29.97
N THR A 391 -11.22 29.15 -28.69
CA THR A 391 -9.93 29.67 -28.20
C THR A 391 -9.06 28.54 -27.64
N LYS A 392 -7.76 28.82 -27.45
CA LYS A 392 -6.82 27.93 -26.74
C LYS A 392 -6.39 28.52 -25.40
N GLU A 393 -7.14 29.48 -24.87
CA GLU A 393 -6.85 30.20 -23.64
C GLU A 393 -7.32 29.40 -22.43
N TRP A 394 -6.68 28.25 -22.19
CA TRP A 394 -7.02 27.36 -21.08
C TRP A 394 -6.69 28.00 -19.73
N GLN A 395 -7.66 27.96 -18.82
CA GLN A 395 -7.56 28.48 -17.46
C GLN A 395 -8.06 27.44 -16.46
N THR A 396 -7.49 27.45 -15.26
CA THR A 396 -7.96 26.62 -14.15
C THR A 396 -9.37 27.08 -13.75
N PHE A 397 -10.29 26.12 -13.65
CA PHE A 397 -11.67 26.37 -13.24
C PHE A 397 -11.74 26.63 -11.73
N THR A 398 -12.47 27.68 -11.34
CA THR A 398 -12.57 28.12 -9.94
C THR A 398 -14.01 28.11 -9.42
N ASP A 399 -14.18 28.32 -8.11
CA ASP A 399 -15.52 28.41 -7.49
C ASP A 399 -16.41 29.50 -8.10
N ALA A 400 -15.81 30.58 -8.62
CA ALA A 400 -16.54 31.66 -9.28
C ALA A 400 -17.16 31.19 -10.62
N ASP A 401 -16.53 30.23 -11.30
CA ASP A 401 -16.95 29.76 -12.62
C ASP A 401 -18.22 28.88 -12.54
N TYR A 402 -18.44 28.16 -11.42
CA TYR A 402 -19.74 27.55 -11.15
C TYR A 402 -20.88 28.57 -11.14
N SER A 403 -20.64 29.75 -10.57
CA SER A 403 -21.65 30.80 -10.52
C SER A 403 -21.89 31.42 -11.90
N ARG A 404 -20.82 31.62 -12.68
CA ARG A 404 -20.92 32.11 -14.07
C ARG A 404 -21.72 31.15 -14.94
N LEU A 405 -21.46 29.84 -14.85
CA LEU A 405 -22.22 28.81 -15.58
C LEU A 405 -23.70 28.82 -15.23
N ARG A 406 -24.04 28.88 -13.93
CA ARG A 406 -25.45 28.94 -13.48
C ARG A 406 -26.17 30.16 -14.06
N ILE A 407 -25.54 31.33 -14.03
CA ILE A 407 -26.08 32.56 -14.64
C ILE A 407 -26.30 32.39 -16.14
N THR A 408 -25.33 31.80 -16.85
CA THR A 408 -25.45 31.55 -18.29
C THR A 408 -26.61 30.60 -18.61
N MET A 409 -26.76 29.52 -17.84
CA MET A 409 -27.85 28.56 -18.02
C MET A 409 -29.22 29.20 -17.77
N GLU A 410 -29.37 29.98 -16.70
CA GLU A 410 -30.61 30.72 -16.39
C GLU A 410 -30.97 31.71 -17.50
N LYS A 411 -29.99 32.46 -18.02
CA LYS A 411 -30.19 33.35 -19.18
C LYS A 411 -30.65 32.61 -20.44
N ARG A 412 -30.33 31.33 -20.57
CA ARG A 412 -30.75 30.46 -21.69
C ARG A 412 -32.02 29.65 -21.39
N GLY A 413 -32.76 30.03 -20.34
CA GLY A 413 -34.09 29.52 -20.06
C GLY A 413 -34.13 28.30 -19.13
N PHE A 414 -33.01 27.96 -18.45
CA PHE A 414 -33.06 27.01 -17.34
C PHE A 414 -33.75 27.59 -16.12
N ARG A 415 -34.49 26.73 -15.41
CA ARG A 415 -34.81 26.95 -14.01
C ARG A 415 -33.52 27.00 -13.18
N ALA A 416 -33.54 27.75 -12.08
CA ALA A 416 -32.38 27.90 -11.20
C ALA A 416 -31.73 26.54 -10.85
N VAL A 417 -30.48 26.37 -11.28
CA VAL A 417 -29.69 25.16 -11.04
C VAL A 417 -29.05 25.24 -9.66
N GLY A 418 -29.13 24.17 -8.87
CA GLY A 418 -28.52 24.10 -7.53
C GLY A 418 -26.99 24.08 -7.55
N ARG A 419 -26.35 24.44 -6.43
CA ARG A 419 -24.88 24.46 -6.31
C ARG A 419 -24.26 23.07 -6.42
N GLU A 420 -24.78 22.08 -5.69
CA GLU A 420 -24.23 20.72 -5.75
C GLU A 420 -24.44 20.12 -7.15
N LEU A 421 -25.64 20.29 -7.71
CA LEU A 421 -25.96 19.82 -9.05
C LEU A 421 -24.99 20.37 -10.12
N ILE A 422 -24.65 21.66 -10.11
CA ILE A 422 -23.71 22.20 -11.09
C ILE A 422 -22.28 21.64 -10.89
N ARG A 423 -21.89 21.34 -9.65
CA ARG A 423 -20.56 20.77 -9.36
C ARG A 423 -20.43 19.36 -9.91
N ASP A 424 -21.47 18.54 -9.71
CA ASP A 424 -21.49 17.16 -10.20
C ASP A 424 -21.41 17.12 -11.73
N VAL A 425 -22.20 17.92 -12.43
CA VAL A 425 -22.23 17.90 -13.91
C VAL A 425 -20.99 18.53 -14.54
N VAL A 426 -20.36 19.53 -13.90
CA VAL A 426 -19.11 20.12 -14.39
C VAL A 426 -17.95 19.13 -14.20
N LEU A 427 -17.89 18.45 -13.06
CA LEU A 427 -16.91 17.39 -12.86
C LEU A 427 -17.10 16.29 -13.91
N LEU A 428 -18.34 15.84 -14.13
CA LEU A 428 -18.68 14.86 -15.16
C LEU A 428 -18.25 15.33 -16.56
N ALA A 429 -18.61 16.55 -16.96
CA ALA A 429 -18.24 17.10 -18.27
C ALA A 429 -16.72 17.21 -18.46
N ALA A 430 -15.99 17.55 -17.39
CA ALA A 430 -14.53 17.62 -17.43
C ALA A 430 -13.92 16.23 -17.62
N VAL A 431 -14.32 15.21 -16.83
CA VAL A 431 -13.74 13.86 -16.89
C VAL A 431 -14.07 13.10 -18.18
N GLU A 432 -15.20 13.44 -18.84
CA GLU A 432 -15.55 12.94 -20.18
C GLU A 432 -14.66 13.54 -21.29
N ASN A 433 -13.97 14.66 -21.02
CA ASN A 433 -13.10 15.34 -21.97
C ASN A 433 -11.67 15.52 -21.42
N PRO A 434 -10.95 14.43 -21.09
CA PRO A 434 -9.63 14.53 -20.48
C PRO A 434 -8.58 15.01 -21.49
N PHE A 435 -7.51 15.60 -20.98
CA PHE A 435 -6.28 15.88 -21.69
C PHE A 435 -5.07 15.84 -20.76
N ASP A 436 -3.88 15.98 -21.31
CA ASP A 436 -2.63 15.97 -20.54
C ASP A 436 -1.77 17.16 -20.99
N SER A 437 -1.76 18.22 -20.19
CA SER A 437 -1.09 19.46 -20.56
C SER A 437 0.42 19.30 -20.71
N ALA A 438 1.06 18.41 -19.93
CA ALA A 438 2.49 18.14 -20.03
C ALA A 438 2.83 17.41 -21.33
N MET A 439 2.03 16.40 -21.72
CA MET A 439 2.24 15.70 -22.99
C MET A 439 1.99 16.61 -24.20
N GLU A 440 0.90 17.38 -24.20
CA GLU A 440 0.61 18.32 -25.28
C GLU A 440 1.73 19.36 -25.43
N TRP A 441 2.20 19.91 -24.31
CA TRP A 441 3.34 20.82 -24.28
C TRP A 441 4.60 20.19 -24.87
N LEU A 442 5.03 19.02 -24.37
CA LEU A 442 6.27 18.38 -24.84
C LEU A 442 6.19 17.96 -26.31
N LYS A 443 5.02 17.51 -26.79
CA LYS A 443 4.78 17.18 -28.21
C LYS A 443 4.79 18.42 -29.11
N SER A 444 4.46 19.60 -28.58
CA SER A 444 4.45 20.84 -29.35
C SER A 444 5.85 21.42 -29.61
N LEU A 445 6.87 20.98 -28.88
CA LEU A 445 8.22 21.53 -29.02
C LEU A 445 8.88 21.12 -30.34
N GLU A 446 9.70 22.00 -30.91
CA GLU A 446 10.52 21.70 -32.09
C GLU A 446 11.99 21.67 -31.68
N TRP A 447 12.66 20.55 -31.93
CA TRP A 447 14.10 20.42 -31.71
C TRP A 447 14.85 21.02 -32.89
N ASP A 448 15.85 21.83 -32.61
CA ASP A 448 16.69 22.48 -33.62
C ASP A 448 17.79 21.59 -34.21
N GLY A 449 17.86 20.32 -33.78
CA GLY A 449 18.83 19.33 -34.26
C GLY A 449 20.24 19.47 -33.66
N ILE A 450 20.46 20.39 -32.72
CA ILE A 450 21.75 20.54 -32.04
C ILE A 450 21.76 19.69 -30.76
N PRO A 451 22.68 18.71 -30.63
CA PRO A 451 22.79 17.90 -29.43
C PRO A 451 23.31 18.71 -28.23
N ARG A 452 22.61 18.64 -27.09
CA ARG A 452 22.89 19.35 -25.84
C ARG A 452 22.73 18.47 -24.61
N ILE A 453 21.81 17.51 -24.59
CA ILE A 453 21.52 16.74 -23.36
C ILE A 453 22.72 15.92 -22.89
N GLU A 454 23.62 15.49 -23.78
CA GLU A 454 24.84 14.75 -23.40
C GLU A 454 25.82 15.62 -22.61
N THR A 455 26.05 16.86 -23.06
CA THR A 455 27.04 17.77 -22.47
C THR A 455 26.43 18.75 -21.47
N PHE A 456 25.12 18.65 -21.18
CA PHE A 456 24.40 19.57 -20.30
C PHE A 456 25.08 19.74 -18.93
N TYR A 457 25.54 18.66 -18.31
CA TYR A 457 26.21 18.70 -17.00
C TYR A 457 27.49 19.54 -17.03
N HIS A 458 28.34 19.30 -18.04
CA HIS A 458 29.57 20.06 -18.22
C HIS A 458 29.28 21.53 -18.56
N THR A 459 28.34 21.76 -19.48
CA THR A 459 28.03 23.09 -20.05
C THR A 459 27.40 24.02 -19.01
N HIS A 460 26.48 23.52 -18.19
CA HIS A 460 25.67 24.37 -17.31
C HIS A 460 25.89 24.14 -15.81
N LEU A 461 26.36 22.97 -15.39
CA LEU A 461 26.56 22.65 -13.98
C LEU A 461 28.03 22.76 -13.54
N GLY A 462 28.95 23.07 -14.47
CA GLY A 462 30.36 23.23 -14.19
C GLY A 462 31.05 21.95 -13.73
N THR A 463 30.60 20.79 -14.23
CA THR A 463 31.23 19.50 -13.93
C THR A 463 32.44 19.26 -14.83
N GLU A 464 33.33 18.35 -14.40
CA GLU A 464 34.29 17.75 -15.32
C GLU A 464 33.56 17.02 -16.46
N ASP A 465 34.14 17.03 -17.66
CA ASP A 465 33.60 16.34 -18.82
C ASP A 465 34.10 14.88 -18.85
N THR A 466 33.37 14.00 -18.16
CA THR A 466 33.68 12.57 -18.05
C THR A 466 32.59 11.73 -18.72
N THR A 467 32.92 10.47 -19.03
CA THR A 467 31.93 9.50 -19.53
C THR A 467 30.77 9.32 -18.54
N TYR A 468 31.06 9.33 -17.24
CA TYR A 468 30.06 9.22 -16.19
C TYR A 468 29.10 10.42 -16.16
N THR A 469 29.61 11.65 -16.15
CA THR A 469 28.78 12.86 -16.12
C THR A 469 27.90 12.98 -17.36
N ARG A 470 28.41 12.59 -18.54
CA ARG A 470 27.63 12.50 -19.79
C ARG A 470 26.52 11.46 -19.70
N ALA A 471 26.81 10.27 -19.13
CA ALA A 471 25.83 9.21 -18.95
C ALA A 471 24.71 9.61 -17.96
N VAL A 472 25.06 10.25 -16.84
CA VAL A 472 24.07 10.78 -15.87
C VAL A 472 23.20 11.86 -16.53
N SER A 473 23.80 12.71 -17.36
CA SER A 473 23.09 13.75 -18.10
C SER A 473 22.05 13.18 -19.08
N ARG A 474 22.45 12.22 -19.92
CA ARG A 474 21.54 11.53 -20.84
C ARG A 474 20.44 10.78 -20.10
N TYR A 475 20.78 10.09 -19.00
CA TYR A 475 19.79 9.44 -18.14
C TYR A 475 18.74 10.43 -17.64
N MET A 476 19.18 11.56 -17.05
CA MET A 476 18.28 12.54 -16.45
C MET A 476 17.30 13.09 -17.48
N TRP A 477 17.79 13.55 -18.64
CA TRP A 477 16.96 14.13 -19.69
C TRP A 477 16.00 13.12 -20.31
N THR A 478 16.48 11.91 -20.66
CA THR A 478 15.60 10.87 -21.22
C THR A 478 14.58 10.36 -20.21
N ALA A 479 14.91 10.33 -18.90
CA ALA A 479 13.97 10.00 -17.84
C ALA A 479 12.90 11.09 -17.64
N LEU A 480 13.30 12.37 -17.68
CA LEU A 480 12.37 13.50 -17.64
C LEU A 480 11.35 13.44 -18.80
N ALA A 481 11.83 13.31 -20.04
CA ALA A 481 10.96 13.16 -21.21
C ALA A 481 10.10 11.90 -21.11
N GLY A 482 10.67 10.78 -20.67
CA GLY A 482 9.96 9.52 -20.48
C GLY A 482 8.81 9.60 -19.48
N ARG A 483 9.00 10.29 -18.35
CA ARG A 483 7.96 10.50 -17.33
C ARG A 483 6.80 11.36 -17.83
N VAL A 484 7.04 12.22 -18.83
CA VAL A 484 5.98 12.94 -19.53
C VAL A 484 5.27 12.04 -20.54
N LEU A 485 6.01 11.38 -21.43
CA LEU A 485 5.45 10.66 -22.60
C LEU A 485 4.87 9.28 -22.26
N LYS A 486 5.39 8.63 -21.20
CA LYS A 486 4.93 7.35 -20.68
C LYS A 486 4.72 7.48 -19.16
N PRO A 487 3.57 8.03 -18.72
CA PRO A 487 3.29 8.25 -17.31
C PRO A 487 3.51 6.99 -16.47
N GLY A 488 4.24 7.13 -15.36
CA GLY A 488 4.54 6.00 -14.47
C GLY A 488 5.63 5.05 -14.98
N ILE A 489 6.31 5.37 -16.10
CA ILE A 489 7.51 4.64 -16.52
C ILE A 489 8.54 4.60 -15.40
N LYS A 490 9.22 3.47 -15.25
CA LYS A 490 10.19 3.27 -14.19
C LYS A 490 11.45 4.12 -14.43
N ALA A 491 11.77 4.99 -13.46
CA ALA A 491 13.01 5.74 -13.40
C ALA A 491 13.53 5.65 -11.96
N ASP A 492 14.40 4.67 -11.72
CA ASP A 492 14.80 4.23 -10.37
C ASP A 492 16.05 4.92 -9.81
N MET A 493 16.65 5.85 -10.57
CA MET A 493 17.89 6.52 -10.17
C MET A 493 17.66 8.01 -9.96
N VAL A 494 18.47 8.60 -9.10
CA VAL A 494 18.38 9.98 -8.65
C VAL A 494 19.74 10.62 -8.86
N PRO A 495 19.87 11.58 -9.79
CA PRO A 495 21.03 12.45 -9.85
C PRO A 495 21.18 13.23 -8.55
N ILE A 496 22.38 13.19 -7.96
CA ILE A 496 22.69 13.89 -6.72
C ILE A 496 23.77 14.93 -7.02
N LEU A 497 23.39 16.21 -7.01
CA LEU A 497 24.31 17.32 -7.25
C LEU A 497 25.03 17.69 -5.96
N VAL A 498 26.34 17.45 -5.92
CA VAL A 498 27.21 17.70 -4.78
C VAL A 498 28.09 18.91 -5.05
N GLY A 499 28.04 19.92 -4.19
CA GLY A 499 28.94 21.07 -4.35
C GLY A 499 28.83 22.07 -3.22
N ALA A 500 29.69 23.08 -3.21
CA ALA A 500 29.72 24.10 -2.17
C ALA A 500 28.37 24.82 -1.98
N GLN A 501 28.11 25.28 -0.77
CA GLN A 501 26.96 26.16 -0.51
C GLN A 501 27.07 27.43 -1.37
N GLY A 502 25.93 27.92 -1.87
CA GLY A 502 25.91 29.09 -2.75
C GLY A 502 26.33 28.81 -4.20
N SER A 503 26.57 27.56 -4.59
CA SER A 503 26.88 27.21 -5.98
C SER A 503 25.68 27.30 -6.94
N GLY A 504 24.47 27.56 -6.42
CA GLY A 504 23.25 27.73 -7.21
C GLY A 504 22.48 26.44 -7.52
N LYS A 505 22.82 25.30 -6.89
CA LYS A 505 22.22 23.98 -7.14
C LYS A 505 20.69 23.99 -7.21
N SER A 506 20.01 24.43 -6.15
CA SER A 506 18.53 24.46 -6.08
C SER A 506 17.92 25.33 -7.17
N SER A 507 18.52 26.51 -7.43
CA SER A 507 18.09 27.38 -8.53
C SER A 507 18.33 26.76 -9.92
N GLY A 508 19.41 25.99 -10.08
CA GLY A 508 19.72 25.24 -11.29
C GLY A 508 18.74 24.09 -11.53
N VAL A 509 18.39 23.33 -10.48
CA VAL A 509 17.38 22.26 -10.55
C VAL A 509 16.01 22.84 -10.89
N ALA A 510 15.61 23.94 -10.24
CA ALA A 510 14.36 24.63 -10.56
C ALA A 510 14.33 25.12 -12.02
N ALA A 511 15.46 25.57 -12.56
CA ALA A 511 15.56 26.02 -13.96
C ALA A 511 15.45 24.91 -15.01
N LEU A 512 15.55 23.63 -14.62
CA LEU A 512 15.23 22.50 -15.50
C LEU A 512 13.74 22.44 -15.85
N SER A 513 12.91 23.05 -15.00
CA SER A 513 11.47 23.13 -15.20
C SER A 513 11.15 24.25 -16.20
N PRO A 514 10.37 23.98 -17.26
CA PRO A 514 9.99 24.98 -18.27
C PRO A 514 9.04 26.05 -17.71
N ASP A 515 8.32 25.72 -16.64
CA ASP A 515 7.43 26.60 -15.89
C ASP A 515 7.69 26.39 -14.38
N PRO A 516 7.81 27.45 -13.56
CA PRO A 516 8.02 27.32 -12.11
C PRO A 516 6.96 26.48 -11.39
N THR A 517 5.73 26.42 -11.92
CA THR A 517 4.64 25.59 -11.36
C THR A 517 4.85 24.09 -11.54
N PHE A 518 5.77 23.69 -12.43
CA PHE A 518 6.13 22.28 -12.65
C PHE A 518 7.34 21.82 -11.81
N PHE A 519 7.81 22.68 -10.91
CA PHE A 519 8.90 22.39 -9.96
C PHE A 519 8.35 22.31 -8.54
N THR A 520 8.89 21.38 -7.74
CA THR A 520 8.57 21.27 -6.32
C THR A 520 9.77 20.83 -5.49
N GLU A 521 9.81 21.27 -4.24
CA GLU A 521 10.77 20.80 -3.24
C GLU A 521 10.10 19.76 -2.33
N ILE A 522 10.76 18.63 -2.17
CA ILE A 522 10.30 17.50 -1.36
C ILE A 522 11.31 17.14 -0.28
N SER A 523 10.79 16.63 0.84
CA SER A 523 11.60 16.09 1.92
C SER A 523 11.07 14.72 2.33
N PHE A 524 11.95 13.76 2.56
CA PHE A 524 11.56 12.41 3.00
C PHE A 524 10.94 12.39 4.40
N ALA A 525 11.03 13.49 5.16
CA ALA A 525 10.35 13.62 6.45
C ALA A 525 8.86 14.01 6.32
N GLU A 526 8.40 14.38 5.12
CA GLU A 526 7.00 14.71 4.87
C GLU A 526 6.15 13.45 4.71
N LYS A 527 4.87 13.54 5.09
CA LYS A 527 3.93 12.42 4.94
C LYS A 527 3.67 12.13 3.46
N ASP A 528 3.47 10.86 3.13
CA ASP A 528 3.24 10.39 1.75
C ASP A 528 2.10 11.14 1.05
N ASP A 529 0.98 11.45 1.74
CA ASP A 529 -0.14 12.20 1.17
C ASP A 529 0.24 13.65 0.81
N ASP A 530 1.07 14.30 1.62
CA ASP A 530 1.53 15.66 1.37
C ASP A 530 2.56 15.69 0.23
N LEU A 531 3.45 14.70 0.17
CA LEU A 531 4.38 14.50 -0.94
C LEU A 531 3.65 14.26 -2.26
N ALA A 532 2.68 13.33 -2.28
CA ALA A 532 1.86 13.06 -3.45
C ALA A 532 1.16 14.33 -3.94
N ARG A 533 0.58 15.12 -3.03
CA ARG A 533 -0.06 16.39 -3.37
C ARG A 533 0.91 17.42 -3.94
N LYS A 534 2.10 17.57 -3.36
CA LYS A 534 3.14 18.50 -3.85
C LYS A 534 3.70 18.09 -5.21
N MET A 535 3.78 16.79 -5.48
CA MET A 535 4.34 16.25 -6.73
C MET A 535 3.32 16.26 -7.88
N ARG A 536 2.02 16.43 -7.59
CA ARG A 536 1.01 16.50 -8.64
C ARG A 536 1.23 17.73 -9.51
N GLY A 537 1.13 17.57 -10.82
CA GLY A 537 1.41 18.65 -11.77
C GLY A 537 2.89 19.07 -11.87
N CYS A 538 3.82 18.33 -11.26
CA CYS A 538 5.25 18.64 -11.33
C CYS A 538 6.02 17.67 -12.23
N LEU A 539 7.06 18.20 -12.90
CA LEU A 539 8.01 17.47 -13.75
C LEU A 539 9.37 17.25 -13.06
N VAL A 540 9.76 18.17 -12.17
CA VAL A 540 11.04 18.13 -11.46
C VAL A 540 10.77 18.24 -9.97
N ALA A 541 11.32 17.31 -9.19
CA ALA A 541 11.23 17.32 -7.74
C ALA A 541 12.63 17.38 -7.12
N GLU A 542 12.95 18.46 -6.40
CA GLU A 542 14.21 18.56 -5.67
C GLU A 542 14.11 17.89 -4.29
N ILE A 543 15.08 17.01 -3.98
CA ILE A 543 15.29 16.50 -2.62
C ILE A 543 16.39 17.34 -1.98
N SER A 544 15.99 18.37 -1.24
CA SER A 544 16.92 19.34 -0.64
C SER A 544 17.70 18.74 0.53
N GLU A 545 19.01 18.92 0.53
CA GLU A 545 19.98 18.47 1.56
C GLU A 545 20.02 16.96 1.82
N LEU A 546 19.28 16.15 1.06
CA LEU A 546 19.23 14.69 1.22
C LEU A 546 18.95 14.19 2.63
N ARG A 547 18.33 15.02 3.48
CA ARG A 547 18.01 14.68 4.86
C ARG A 547 17.17 13.41 4.87
N GLY A 548 17.69 12.35 5.49
CA GLY A 548 17.03 11.04 5.54
C GLY A 548 17.78 9.91 4.82
N LEU A 549 18.71 10.19 3.89
CA LEU A 549 19.40 9.13 3.13
C LEU A 549 20.22 8.15 3.99
N ASN A 550 20.67 8.57 5.17
CA ASN A 550 21.47 7.76 6.08
C ASN A 550 20.69 7.22 7.30
N THR A 551 19.36 7.33 7.29
CA THR A 551 18.53 6.91 8.42
C THR A 551 18.13 5.42 8.31
N LYS A 552 17.46 4.92 9.36
CA LYS A 552 16.86 3.57 9.37
C LYS A 552 15.77 3.39 8.30
N GLU A 553 15.37 4.46 7.61
CA GLU A 553 14.30 4.50 6.61
C GLU A 553 14.83 4.39 5.17
N LEU A 554 16.12 4.05 4.98
CA LEU A 554 16.71 3.91 3.64
C LEU A 554 15.89 3.00 2.70
N GLU A 555 15.26 1.93 3.21
CA GLU A 555 14.39 1.08 2.40
C GLU A 555 13.08 1.77 1.98
N SER A 556 12.49 2.63 2.82
CA SER A 556 11.30 3.40 2.43
C SER A 556 11.65 4.45 1.38
N ILE A 557 12.83 5.07 1.49
CA ILE A 557 13.33 6.03 0.49
C ILE A 557 13.60 5.32 -0.84
N LYS A 558 14.26 4.15 -0.81
CA LYS A 558 14.46 3.31 -2.00
C LYS A 558 13.11 2.94 -2.63
N ALA A 559 12.13 2.55 -1.81
CA ALA A 559 10.79 2.25 -2.28
C ALA A 559 10.17 3.48 -2.93
N PHE A 560 10.22 4.65 -2.26
CA PHE A 560 9.73 5.92 -2.78
C PHE A 560 10.32 6.23 -4.14
N VAL A 561 11.64 6.25 -4.32
CA VAL A 561 12.30 6.54 -5.61
C VAL A 561 11.80 5.62 -6.72
N THR A 562 11.60 4.32 -6.42
CA THR A 562 11.17 3.32 -7.41
C THR A 562 9.67 3.32 -7.73
N ARG A 563 8.85 4.12 -7.03
CA ARG A 563 7.40 4.16 -7.27
C ARG A 563 7.09 4.60 -8.70
N THR A 564 6.14 3.90 -9.30
CA THR A 564 5.58 4.23 -10.62
C THR A 564 4.31 5.06 -10.50
N HIS A 565 3.63 4.99 -9.35
CA HIS A 565 2.39 5.69 -9.09
C HIS A 565 2.40 6.27 -7.68
N GLU A 566 1.77 7.42 -7.52
CA GLU A 566 1.39 7.97 -6.23
C GLU A 566 -0.01 7.52 -5.85
N LYS A 567 -0.25 7.43 -4.55
CA LYS A 567 -1.57 7.19 -3.97
C LYS A 567 -1.88 8.33 -3.03
N TRP A 568 -3.08 8.87 -3.14
CA TRP A 568 -3.58 9.92 -2.26
C TRP A 568 -5.10 9.81 -2.14
N ILE A 569 -5.66 10.15 -0.98
CA ILE A 569 -7.11 10.28 -0.79
C ILE A 569 -7.46 11.77 -0.73
N PRO A 570 -8.05 12.36 -1.79
CA PRO A 570 -8.52 13.73 -1.72
C PRO A 570 -9.56 13.90 -0.62
N LYS A 571 -9.48 15.00 0.16
CA LYS A 571 -10.40 15.29 1.28
C LYS A 571 -11.89 15.34 0.91
N PHE A 572 -12.20 15.41 -0.38
CA PHE A 572 -13.56 15.51 -0.94
C PHE A 572 -13.92 14.35 -1.88
N LYS A 573 -13.06 13.35 -2.04
CA LYS A 573 -13.38 12.13 -2.81
C LYS A 573 -13.51 10.97 -1.82
N GLU A 574 -14.57 10.18 -1.98
CA GLU A 574 -14.83 9.02 -1.11
C GLU A 574 -13.83 7.88 -1.31
N PHE A 575 -13.08 7.89 -2.42
CA PHE A 575 -12.13 6.85 -2.82
C PHE A 575 -10.69 7.37 -2.94
N ALA A 576 -9.73 6.49 -2.63
CA ALA A 576 -8.31 6.73 -2.90
C ALA A 576 -8.07 6.88 -4.40
N THR A 577 -7.41 7.97 -4.80
CA THR A 577 -7.01 8.24 -6.18
C THR A 577 -5.55 7.81 -6.36
N GLN A 578 -5.27 7.04 -7.42
CA GLN A 578 -3.93 6.67 -7.82
C GLN A 578 -3.58 7.42 -9.11
N PHE A 579 -2.39 8.02 -9.19
CA PHE A 579 -1.93 8.69 -10.40
C PHE A 579 -0.50 8.28 -10.78
N PRO A 580 -0.19 8.18 -12.07
CA PRO A 580 1.15 7.83 -12.52
C PRO A 580 2.14 8.92 -12.13
N ARG A 581 3.30 8.54 -11.58
CA ARG A 581 4.36 9.50 -11.23
C ARG A 581 4.92 10.14 -12.50
N ARG A 582 4.94 11.49 -12.51
CA ARG A 582 5.36 12.35 -13.63
C ARG A 582 6.65 13.10 -13.41
N SER A 583 7.09 13.24 -12.16
CA SER A 583 8.34 13.92 -11.84
C SER A 583 9.54 12.98 -11.78
N LEU A 584 10.72 13.53 -12.07
CA LEU A 584 12.01 12.94 -11.73
C LEU A 584 12.56 13.63 -10.47
N SER A 585 13.05 12.83 -9.52
CA SER A 585 13.70 13.36 -8.33
C SER A 585 15.17 13.69 -8.61
N ILE A 586 15.62 14.85 -8.14
CA ILE A 586 17.02 15.29 -8.20
C ILE A 586 17.42 15.74 -6.81
N GLY A 587 18.50 15.17 -6.29
CA GLY A 587 18.99 15.50 -4.96
C GLY A 587 20.05 16.61 -5.00
N THR A 588 20.06 17.47 -4.00
CA THR A 588 21.11 18.48 -3.83
C THR A 588 21.73 18.38 -2.45
N THR A 589 23.06 18.43 -2.36
CA THR A 589 23.76 18.41 -1.08
C THR A 589 25.07 19.18 -1.12
N ASN A 590 25.52 19.61 0.05
CA ASN A 590 26.85 20.14 0.31
C ASN A 590 27.74 19.13 1.04
N GLU A 591 27.19 18.00 1.48
CA GLU A 591 27.93 16.92 2.13
C GLU A 591 28.56 15.98 1.09
N ASP A 592 29.79 15.57 1.35
CA ASP A 592 30.54 14.60 0.55
C ASP A 592 30.39 13.17 1.08
N GLU A 593 29.76 12.96 2.23
CA GLU A 593 29.52 11.65 2.84
C GLU A 593 28.04 11.43 3.17
N PHE A 594 27.30 10.74 2.28
CA PHE A 594 25.85 10.52 2.45
C PHE A 594 25.37 9.11 2.07
N LEU A 595 26.24 8.27 1.50
CA LEU A 595 25.92 6.87 1.20
C LEU A 595 26.24 5.99 2.41
N GLY A 596 25.23 5.24 2.90
CA GLY A 596 25.39 4.37 4.07
C GLY A 596 26.10 3.04 3.75
N ASP A 597 25.34 2.05 3.28
CA ASP A 597 25.84 0.68 3.03
C ASP A 597 26.09 0.43 1.53
N LYS A 598 26.98 -0.51 1.19
CA LYS A 598 27.32 -0.91 -0.18
C LYS A 598 26.13 -1.51 -0.93
N THR A 599 25.12 -2.02 -0.23
CA THR A 599 23.95 -2.66 -0.87
C THR A 599 22.86 -1.66 -1.24
N GLY A 600 22.61 -1.53 -2.55
CA GLY A 600 21.47 -0.77 -3.09
C GLY A 600 21.75 0.69 -3.49
N ASN A 601 23.03 1.10 -3.57
CA ASN A 601 23.42 2.45 -4.00
C ASN A 601 23.29 2.72 -5.50
N ARG A 602 22.96 1.71 -6.31
CA ARG A 602 22.71 1.84 -7.76
C ARG A 602 21.70 2.95 -8.13
N ARG A 603 20.87 3.37 -7.17
CA ARG A 603 19.84 4.41 -7.33
C ARG A 603 20.40 5.82 -7.16
N TRP A 604 21.59 5.99 -6.61
CA TRP A 604 22.16 7.30 -6.33
C TRP A 604 23.24 7.58 -7.36
N LEU A 605 23.17 8.73 -8.04
CA LEU A 605 24.16 9.15 -9.03
C LEU A 605 24.83 10.46 -8.58
N PRO A 606 25.78 10.40 -7.61
CA PRO A 606 26.53 11.58 -7.16
C PRO A 606 27.32 12.21 -8.31
N VAL A 607 27.23 13.53 -8.43
CA VAL A 607 28.01 14.31 -9.39
C VAL A 607 28.52 15.56 -8.69
N GLU A 608 29.83 15.80 -8.76
CA GLU A 608 30.42 17.06 -8.30
C GLU A 608 30.10 18.17 -9.29
N VAL A 609 29.55 19.26 -8.77
CA VAL A 609 29.13 20.41 -9.55
C VAL A 609 29.81 21.69 -9.09
N GLY A 610 30.15 22.53 -10.06
CA GLY A 610 30.69 23.86 -9.85
C GLY A 610 29.59 24.90 -9.64
N LYS A 611 29.83 26.11 -10.14
CA LYS A 611 28.84 27.18 -10.16
C LYS A 611 27.84 26.95 -11.29
N MET A 612 26.55 26.93 -10.95
CA MET A 612 25.45 26.75 -11.90
C MET A 612 25.29 27.96 -12.81
N ASP A 613 25.21 27.72 -14.12
CA ASP A 613 24.78 28.70 -15.11
C ASP A 613 23.25 28.66 -15.29
N VAL A 614 22.54 29.19 -14.29
CA VAL A 614 21.07 29.18 -14.25
C VAL A 614 20.44 29.89 -15.45
N GLU A 615 21.05 30.97 -15.92
CA GLU A 615 20.54 31.74 -17.06
C GLU A 615 20.76 30.99 -18.38
N GLY A 616 21.90 30.31 -18.54
CA GLY A 616 22.12 29.37 -19.64
C GLY A 616 21.10 28.23 -19.66
N ILE A 617 20.80 27.64 -18.48
CA ILE A 617 19.78 26.58 -18.38
C ILE A 617 18.43 27.10 -18.86
N LYS A 618 17.95 28.25 -18.35
CA LYS A 618 16.66 28.83 -18.75
C LYS A 618 16.57 29.14 -20.24
N LYS A 619 17.69 29.53 -20.86
CA LYS A 619 17.75 29.81 -22.29
C LYS A 619 17.59 28.52 -23.12
N ASP A 620 18.22 27.44 -22.68
CA ASP A 620 18.29 26.20 -23.45
C ASP A 620 17.22 25.16 -23.04
N VAL A 621 16.51 25.35 -21.92
CA VAL A 621 15.58 24.36 -21.33
C VAL A 621 14.56 23.83 -22.33
N ILE A 622 13.99 24.68 -23.18
CA ILE A 622 13.01 24.25 -24.20
C ILE A 622 13.65 23.32 -25.23
N GLN A 623 14.88 23.62 -25.68
CA GLN A 623 15.61 22.77 -26.63
C GLN A 623 16.11 21.48 -25.98
N LEU A 624 16.51 21.52 -24.71
CA LEU A 624 16.90 20.34 -23.94
C LEU A 624 15.73 19.36 -23.78
N TRP A 625 14.52 19.85 -23.47
CA TRP A 625 13.32 19.01 -23.44
C TRP A 625 12.92 18.48 -24.82
N ALA A 626 13.05 19.30 -25.87
CA ALA A 626 12.77 18.88 -27.24
C ALA A 626 13.71 17.76 -27.71
N GLU A 627 15.01 17.92 -27.48
CA GLU A 627 16.02 16.88 -27.75
C GLU A 627 15.75 15.62 -26.92
N ALA A 628 15.48 15.78 -25.62
CA ALA A 628 15.20 14.66 -24.72
C ALA A 628 14.01 13.81 -25.19
N ARG A 629 12.97 14.44 -25.76
CA ARG A 629 11.85 13.75 -26.39
C ARG A 629 12.30 12.88 -27.56
N GLU A 630 13.08 13.43 -28.49
CA GLU A 630 13.56 12.69 -29.66
C GLU A 630 14.43 11.50 -29.24
N VAL A 631 15.41 11.73 -28.36
CA VAL A 631 16.30 10.68 -27.87
C VAL A 631 15.52 9.59 -27.11
N PHE A 632 14.52 9.97 -26.32
CA PHE A 632 13.65 9.01 -25.63
C PHE A 632 12.79 8.20 -26.61
N ASN A 633 12.26 8.82 -27.67
CA ASN A 633 11.46 8.12 -28.67
C ASN A 633 12.31 7.09 -29.44
N GLU A 634 13.59 7.40 -29.67
CA GLU A 634 14.52 6.51 -30.36
C GLU A 634 15.04 5.37 -29.45
N THR A 635 15.46 5.70 -28.22
CA THR A 635 16.25 4.78 -27.38
C THR A 635 15.62 4.43 -26.02
N GLY A 636 14.55 5.12 -25.62
CA GLY A 636 13.99 5.03 -24.28
C GLY A 636 14.85 5.73 -23.22
N ILE A 637 14.74 5.28 -21.97
CA ILE A 637 15.54 5.83 -20.86
C ILE A 637 16.95 5.25 -20.89
N GLN A 638 17.98 6.10 -20.95
CA GLN A 638 19.37 5.69 -21.04
C GLN A 638 20.02 5.52 -19.65
N PHE A 639 19.63 4.47 -18.91
CA PHE A 639 20.08 4.27 -17.52
C PHE A 639 21.34 3.40 -17.37
N GLN A 640 21.61 2.48 -18.30
CA GLN A 640 22.56 1.38 -18.11
C GLN A 640 24.00 1.84 -17.87
N GLU A 641 24.47 2.79 -18.69
CA GLU A 641 25.84 3.30 -18.60
C GLU A 641 26.07 4.08 -17.31
N ALA A 642 25.09 4.90 -16.90
CA ALA A 642 25.14 5.65 -15.64
C ALA A 642 25.20 4.68 -14.44
N GLU A 643 24.36 3.63 -14.43
CA GLU A 643 24.35 2.61 -13.37
C GLU A 643 25.69 1.85 -13.28
N GLN A 644 26.27 1.49 -14.42
CA GLN A 644 27.55 0.77 -14.47
C GLN A 644 28.70 1.62 -13.91
N LEU A 645 28.79 2.87 -14.36
CA LEU A 645 29.89 3.79 -14.01
C LEU A 645 29.77 4.31 -12.57
N ALA A 646 28.56 4.45 -12.03
CA ALA A 646 28.32 4.96 -10.67
C ALA A 646 29.05 4.18 -9.57
N ASN A 647 29.26 2.87 -9.75
CA ASN A 647 29.95 2.03 -8.77
C ASN A 647 31.37 2.51 -8.47
N GLN A 648 32.06 3.09 -9.46
CA GLN A 648 33.43 3.62 -9.30
C GLN A 648 33.43 4.96 -8.55
N VAL A 649 32.30 5.66 -8.57
CA VAL A 649 32.13 6.99 -7.97
C VAL A 649 31.62 6.89 -6.53
N HIS A 650 30.78 5.90 -6.20
CA HIS A 650 30.19 5.72 -4.87
C HIS A 650 31.21 5.63 -3.74
N GLU A 651 32.40 5.08 -4.00
CA GLU A 651 33.45 4.92 -2.98
C GLU A 651 33.80 6.24 -2.27
N LYS A 652 33.79 7.35 -3.02
CA LYS A 652 34.06 8.69 -2.50
C LYS A 652 32.99 9.20 -1.54
N TYR A 653 31.75 8.74 -1.68
CA TYR A 653 30.58 9.29 -0.99
C TYR A 653 30.06 8.44 0.17
N PHE A 654 30.76 7.35 0.52
CA PHE A 654 30.41 6.54 1.69
C PHE A 654 30.66 7.28 2.98
N ILE A 655 29.69 7.19 3.89
CA ILE A 655 29.83 7.61 5.28
C ILE A 655 30.91 6.75 5.93
N LYS A 656 31.99 7.39 6.38
CA LYS A 656 33.05 6.72 7.10
C LYS A 656 32.64 6.57 8.56
N ASP A 657 32.54 5.33 9.04
CA ASP A 657 32.27 5.09 10.46
C ASP A 657 33.51 5.47 11.29
N ALA A 658 33.34 6.23 12.37
CA ALA A 658 34.44 6.59 13.28
C ALA A 658 35.20 5.36 13.85
N TRP A 659 34.55 4.18 13.90
CA TRP A 659 35.19 2.93 14.30
C TRP A 659 36.04 2.31 13.20
N GLN A 660 35.84 2.71 11.94
CA GLN A 660 36.54 2.13 10.81
C GLN A 660 38.04 2.35 10.89
N GLU A 661 38.49 3.58 11.12
CA GLU A 661 39.92 3.86 11.27
C GLU A 661 40.53 3.13 12.47
N ILE A 662 39.81 3.08 13.60
CA ILE A 662 40.28 2.43 14.83
C ILE A 662 40.42 0.92 14.62
N ILE A 663 39.41 0.28 14.02
CA ILE A 663 39.42 -1.17 13.74
C ILE A 663 40.45 -1.50 12.67
N GLU A 664 40.58 -0.72 11.59
CA GLU A 664 41.58 -0.94 10.55
C GLU A 664 43.00 -0.85 11.13
N ARG A 665 43.27 0.16 11.96
CA ARG A 665 44.55 0.29 12.67
C ARG A 665 44.80 -0.90 13.59
N TRP A 666 43.83 -1.26 14.42
CA TRP A 666 43.95 -2.41 15.32
C TRP A 666 44.17 -3.73 14.57
N LEU A 667 43.53 -3.92 13.43
CA LEU A 667 43.75 -5.10 12.58
C LEU A 667 45.23 -5.21 12.15
N ASP A 668 45.88 -4.09 11.85
CA ASP A 668 47.24 -4.05 11.31
C ASP A 668 48.36 -3.84 12.34
N GLU A 669 48.02 -3.45 13.56
CA GLU A 669 48.96 -3.36 14.69
C GLU A 669 49.24 -4.75 15.28
N PRO A 670 50.52 -5.13 15.46
CA PRO A 670 50.87 -6.39 16.13
C PRO A 670 50.38 -6.39 17.58
N ASP A 671 49.72 -7.47 17.98
CA ASP A 671 49.35 -7.69 19.38
C ASP A 671 50.60 -7.75 20.27
N LEU A 672 50.62 -6.94 21.34
CA LEU A 672 51.81 -6.78 22.19
C LEU A 672 52.27 -8.08 22.87
N MET A 673 51.36 -9.03 23.10
CA MET A 673 51.65 -10.28 23.81
C MET A 673 52.05 -11.40 22.86
N THR A 674 51.47 -11.42 21.65
CA THR A 674 51.65 -12.53 20.68
C THR A 674 52.51 -12.16 19.49
N GLY A 675 52.75 -10.86 19.24
CA GLY A 675 53.46 -10.34 18.06
C GLY A 675 52.70 -10.54 16.74
N GLN A 676 51.53 -11.18 16.77
CA GLN A 676 50.71 -11.43 15.59
C GLN A 676 49.70 -10.31 15.40
N LYS A 677 49.56 -9.86 14.15
CA LYS A 677 48.51 -8.90 13.77
C LYS A 677 47.14 -9.56 13.88
N PRO A 678 46.12 -8.92 14.48
CA PRO A 678 44.76 -9.45 14.52
C PRO A 678 44.24 -9.80 13.13
N ARG A 679 44.57 -9.01 12.10
CA ARG A 679 44.19 -9.32 10.72
C ARG A 679 44.65 -10.73 10.31
N ALA A 680 45.81 -11.21 10.77
CA ALA A 680 46.41 -12.48 10.38
C ALA A 680 45.88 -13.70 11.17
N ARG A 681 45.00 -13.48 12.16
CA ARG A 681 44.36 -14.56 12.92
C ARG A 681 43.39 -15.33 12.01
N GLN A 682 43.25 -16.64 12.25
CA GLN A 682 42.38 -17.52 11.46
C GLN A 682 40.90 -17.10 11.49
N PHE A 683 40.46 -16.56 12.62
CA PHE A 683 39.15 -15.95 12.80
C PHE A 683 39.21 -14.91 13.93
N LEU A 684 38.24 -14.00 13.95
CA LEU A 684 38.06 -13.00 15.00
C LEU A 684 36.69 -13.18 15.67
N ARG A 685 36.62 -13.11 17.01
CA ARG A 685 35.33 -13.09 17.72
C ARG A 685 34.86 -11.66 17.91
N SER A 686 33.55 -11.43 17.80
CA SER A 686 32.95 -10.10 17.98
C SER A 686 33.30 -9.48 19.34
N ALA A 687 33.34 -10.29 20.41
CA ALA A 687 33.67 -9.82 21.75
C ALA A 687 35.12 -9.32 21.85
N ASP A 688 36.06 -10.02 21.19
CA ASP A 688 37.47 -9.67 21.20
C ASP A 688 37.67 -8.35 20.46
N ILE A 689 37.03 -8.18 19.30
CA ILE A 689 37.12 -6.93 18.49
C ILE A 689 36.55 -5.74 19.27
N LEU A 690 35.35 -5.88 19.86
CA LEU A 690 34.72 -4.78 20.60
C LEU A 690 35.51 -4.39 21.86
N ARG A 691 36.20 -5.34 22.50
CA ARG A 691 37.01 -5.08 23.69
C ARG A 691 38.42 -4.60 23.35
N GLU A 692 39.10 -5.26 22.42
CA GLU A 692 40.52 -5.02 22.11
C GLU A 692 40.71 -3.84 21.15
N ALA A 693 39.83 -3.66 20.16
CA ALA A 693 39.92 -2.55 19.22
C ALA A 693 39.25 -1.27 19.76
N LEU A 694 38.08 -1.41 20.40
CA LEU A 694 37.23 -0.28 20.77
C LEU A 694 37.15 0.00 22.27
N ASN A 695 37.83 -0.81 23.09
CA ASN A 695 37.86 -0.68 24.55
C ASN A 695 36.46 -0.63 25.20
N LEU A 696 35.48 -1.35 24.65
CA LEU A 696 34.13 -1.42 25.19
C LEU A 696 34.04 -2.45 26.32
N GLU A 697 33.52 -2.03 27.47
CA GLU A 697 33.20 -2.94 28.57
C GLU A 697 32.00 -3.84 28.24
N PRO A 698 31.95 -5.10 28.72
CA PRO A 698 30.87 -6.04 28.41
C PRO A 698 29.45 -5.51 28.67
N LYS A 699 29.28 -4.68 29.71
CA LYS A 699 27.99 -4.05 30.06
C LYS A 699 27.48 -3.04 29.02
N ASN A 700 28.39 -2.52 28.19
CA ASN A 700 28.11 -1.54 27.13
C ASN A 700 28.02 -2.19 25.74
N ILE A 701 28.14 -3.52 25.65
CA ILE A 701 28.03 -4.28 24.39
C ILE A 701 26.59 -4.75 24.21
N SER A 702 25.79 -3.98 23.48
CA SER A 702 24.46 -4.40 23.05
C SER A 702 24.49 -4.98 21.63
N ARG A 703 23.33 -5.45 21.15
CA ARG A 703 23.17 -5.89 19.75
C ARG A 703 23.52 -4.76 18.76
N ARG A 704 23.33 -3.49 19.15
CA ARG A 704 23.62 -2.32 18.31
C ARG A 704 25.11 -2.20 18.00
N GLU A 705 25.97 -2.25 19.02
CA GLU A 705 27.43 -2.15 18.87
C GLU A 705 27.96 -3.35 18.08
N GLN A 706 27.42 -4.55 18.30
CA GLN A 706 27.79 -5.73 17.53
C GLN A 706 27.45 -5.61 16.04
N MET A 707 26.29 -5.04 15.70
CA MET A 707 25.91 -4.80 14.30
C MET A 707 26.79 -3.74 13.66
N ARG A 708 27.05 -2.61 14.34
CA ARG A 708 27.92 -1.53 13.86
C ARG A 708 29.33 -2.04 13.54
N MET A 709 29.95 -2.76 14.47
CA MET A 709 31.27 -3.39 14.25
C MET A 709 31.24 -4.38 13.08
N GLY A 710 30.14 -5.13 12.93
CA GLY A 710 29.99 -6.06 11.81
C GLY A 710 30.00 -5.37 10.45
N HIS A 711 29.38 -4.20 10.31
CA HIS A 711 29.42 -3.41 9.08
C HIS A 711 30.85 -2.92 8.78
N VAL A 712 31.54 -2.39 9.79
CA VAL A 712 32.95 -1.95 9.66
C VAL A 712 33.85 -3.09 9.20
N LEU A 713 33.69 -4.29 9.76
CA LEU A 713 34.49 -5.46 9.35
C LEU A 713 34.22 -5.91 7.91
N GLN A 714 33.00 -5.75 7.41
CA GLN A 714 32.69 -6.02 6.01
C GLN A 714 33.43 -5.05 5.07
N ASN A 715 33.57 -3.78 5.46
CA ASN A 715 34.41 -2.81 4.76
C ASN A 715 35.89 -3.23 4.78
N CYS A 716 36.35 -3.85 5.87
CA CYS A 716 37.70 -4.40 6.01
C CYS A 716 37.91 -5.78 5.33
N ASN A 717 36.98 -6.22 4.49
CA ASN A 717 37.00 -7.50 3.76
C ASN A 717 36.87 -8.79 4.62
N PHE A 718 36.14 -8.70 5.74
CA PHE A 718 35.75 -9.85 6.57
C PHE A 718 34.29 -10.27 6.31
N LYS A 719 33.97 -11.53 6.63
CA LYS A 719 32.61 -12.10 6.56
C LYS A 719 32.33 -12.89 7.83
N GLN A 720 31.08 -12.83 8.30
CA GLN A 720 30.64 -13.64 9.43
C GLN A 720 30.31 -15.07 8.98
N VAL A 721 30.83 -16.06 9.69
CA VAL A 721 30.60 -17.49 9.47
C VAL A 721 30.33 -18.21 10.79
N LEU A 722 29.68 -19.39 10.71
CA LEU A 722 29.52 -20.28 11.85
C LEU A 722 30.71 -21.22 11.92
N ARG A 723 31.39 -21.24 13.06
CA ARG A 723 32.56 -22.10 13.30
C ARG A 723 32.44 -22.82 14.63
N ARG A 724 32.97 -24.04 14.69
CA ARG A 724 33.10 -24.76 15.97
C ARG A 724 34.41 -24.36 16.64
N VAL A 725 34.31 -23.74 17.80
CA VAL A 725 35.46 -23.29 18.60
C VAL A 725 35.26 -23.78 20.03
N ASP A 726 36.28 -24.44 20.60
CA ASP A 726 36.23 -25.04 21.95
C ASP A 726 35.01 -25.98 22.14
N GLY A 727 34.68 -26.76 21.11
CA GLY A 727 33.57 -27.71 21.11
C GLY A 727 32.17 -27.11 20.89
N LYS A 728 32.00 -25.78 20.90
CA LYS A 728 30.73 -25.08 20.71
C LYS A 728 30.66 -24.38 19.35
N VAL A 729 29.48 -24.33 18.73
CA VAL A 729 29.27 -23.57 17.49
C VAL A 729 29.05 -22.11 17.85
N CYS A 730 29.89 -21.22 17.33
CA CYS A 730 29.80 -19.78 17.53
C CYS A 730 29.95 -19.03 16.20
N ARG A 731 29.45 -17.78 16.17
CA ARG A 731 29.64 -16.88 15.03
C ARG A 731 30.98 -16.17 15.17
N VAL A 732 31.80 -16.24 14.12
CA VAL A 732 33.12 -15.62 14.04
C VAL A 732 33.28 -14.88 12.72
N TRP A 733 34.29 -14.03 12.63
CA TRP A 733 34.63 -13.25 11.44
C TRP A 733 35.90 -13.80 10.80
N GLU A 734 35.85 -14.05 9.49
CA GLU A 734 36.98 -14.56 8.71
C GLU A 734 37.22 -13.67 7.48
N ARG A 735 38.46 -13.58 7.00
CA ARG A 735 38.73 -12.85 5.76
C ARG A 735 38.05 -13.56 4.59
N ARG A 736 37.50 -12.79 3.65
CA ARG A 736 36.86 -13.37 2.46
C ARG A 736 37.79 -14.26 1.62
N ASN A 737 39.10 -14.01 1.66
CA ASN A 737 40.09 -14.74 0.87
C ASN A 737 40.45 -16.13 1.46
N ASP A 738 40.18 -16.36 2.74
CA ASP A 738 40.55 -17.63 3.43
C ASP A 738 39.45 -18.70 3.32
N LEU A 739 38.27 -18.32 2.80
CA LEU A 739 37.10 -19.20 2.61
C LEU A 739 37.22 -20.16 1.41
N GLN A 740 38.36 -20.17 0.71
CA GLN A 740 38.62 -21.04 -0.45
C GLN A 740 39.47 -22.29 -0.15
N GLN A 741 39.82 -22.59 1.11
CA GLN A 741 40.47 -23.86 1.44
C GLN A 741 39.44 -24.88 1.95
N PRO A 742 39.19 -25.99 1.24
CA PRO A 742 38.37 -27.07 1.77
C PRO A 742 39.08 -27.68 2.98
N VAL A 743 38.33 -27.85 4.08
CA VAL A 743 38.77 -28.62 5.24
C VAL A 743 39.15 -30.02 4.75
N THR A 744 40.46 -30.31 4.76
CA THR A 744 40.97 -31.64 4.46
C THR A 744 41.16 -32.39 5.78
N THR A 745 40.43 -33.50 5.90
CA THR A 745 40.40 -34.56 6.94
C THR A 745 40.04 -34.20 8.36
#